data_AF-A0A1F2WLM6-F1
#
_entry.id   AF-A0A1F2WLM6-F1
#
_cell.length_a   1.000
_cell.length_b   1.000
_cell.length_c   1.000
_cell.angle_alpha   90.00
_cell.angle_beta   90.00
_cell.angle_gamma   90.00
#
_symmetry.space_group_name_H-M   'P 1'
#
loop_
_entity.id
_entity.type
_entity.pdbx_description
1 polymer ?
#
loop_
_entity_poly.entity_id
_entity_poly.type
_entity_poly.pdbx_seq_one_letter_code
_entity_poly.pdbx_strand_id
1 'polypeptide(L)'
;MSFRSVFKILLSVLLISTFSITVLISGSQKEARAYTYPKDWRLEWVNDMGTMFKHASPTLADIDGDGRKEILIGNYNGNFYCFDAGGGIRWAVGTGAPIQSTPLAVDCDGNGSLEIFFGSDNGYLYGVNNEGQQLSQWGWPKYAGSAFGRQEVFPSPASGDLDGDGDLEIVVGTWGHYITAWHYQGPTAWQYYNADTVWSSPACADVDLDGKDEVMIGGDCWGGSNWPYPRGGLLYTFEGNGSIKSGWPKTLPQVIWSSPAIADLDRDGFPDIIVGTGLFWQNTDPSQGNYLSYADGKHVYAFNYKGDNVPGWPVSTGNNNFASPAVADIDNDGYYEVAECSLDGNTYVWEHNGAVKWARQYWPVQKMASPIIGDINSDGVMDVIIAEGLSIFAYDAYGTCVLDSDVGGNVFNAMAMGDIDADGKTELIVATGADGQTGKLFCYETGTFNESLAAWPMFRKDARHSASYGHEEVPDMWPPEQVQSRSYLAEGYTGPGFSEYVLMMNPLNYEAQVQLRYVLASGLSVVKVVSIPPRSRMTIPVNTTIEGQDVSTSIISPQPDLIAERALYFNYNGGSGVWSGGHNVMGVSAPQREWYFAEGCTRPGFNTWLTLQNPGTQDTRVYLDYFCGDGADVHKEAIVRARSRYTVAVHGDAEGIGVHDSLHGDVSIKVTSDYPIVAERPMYFNYNGTWSGGHNVMGANSPGLNWYFAEGCTRPGFNTWLCLQNPGNSDALVQLDYFCGDATREHRELVVAATSRATVAVHLDGLGLGAHDGPHGDVSIRVSSDQPIVAERPMYFSYNGQWPGGSNVMGASEAHTGWSFAEGCTRPGFNTWLCLQNPNEETAVVTLDYLCGDGAVIQKELSVGPKSRATVAVHDDYLGIGIHNNAHGDVSIKVTSTIPIMAERPTYFLYNGGIPGGDDVAGHPF
;
A
#
# COMPACT_ATOMS: atom_id res chain seq x y z
N MET A 1 -22.54 -78.63 -6.09
CA MET A 1 -22.70 -79.29 -7.40
C MET A 1 -23.41 -78.33 -8.34
N SER A 2 -22.84 -78.09 -9.54
CA SER A 2 -23.51 -77.79 -10.82
C SER A 2 -24.21 -76.44 -11.10
N PHE A 3 -23.54 -75.62 -11.92
CA PHE A 3 -23.96 -74.99 -13.20
C PHE A 3 -25.23 -74.11 -13.37
N ARG A 4 -24.95 -72.89 -13.89
CA ARG A 4 -25.57 -72.11 -15.02
C ARG A 4 -26.91 -71.34 -14.90
N SER A 5 -26.79 -70.05 -15.26
CA SER A 5 -27.69 -69.22 -16.13
C SER A 5 -29.05 -68.80 -15.54
N VAL A 6 -29.70 -67.65 -15.80
CA VAL A 6 -29.49 -66.46 -16.65
C VAL A 6 -30.60 -65.42 -16.28
N PHE A 7 -30.28 -64.12 -16.38
CA PHE A 7 -31.16 -62.95 -16.66
C PHE A 7 -32.07 -62.26 -15.62
N LYS A 8 -31.89 -60.91 -15.61
CA LYS A 8 -32.85 -59.78 -15.51
C LYS A 8 -33.42 -59.39 -14.14
N ILE A 9 -33.65 -58.13 -13.78
CA ILE A 9 -33.24 -56.77 -14.22
C ILE A 9 -33.85 -55.80 -13.16
N LEU A 10 -33.27 -54.61 -13.01
CA LEU A 10 -33.82 -53.33 -12.50
C LEU A 10 -33.85 -53.05 -10.97
N LEU A 11 -33.05 -52.02 -10.64
CA LEU A 11 -33.41 -50.80 -9.90
C LEU A 11 -33.14 -50.71 -8.39
N SER A 12 -32.40 -49.63 -8.09
CA SER A 12 -32.54 -48.70 -6.93
C SER A 12 -31.53 -48.82 -5.78
N VAL A 13 -30.61 -47.86 -5.79
CA VAL A 13 -30.30 -46.90 -4.70
C VAL A 13 -29.70 -47.41 -3.37
N LEU A 14 -28.64 -46.69 -2.98
CA LEU A 14 -27.97 -46.54 -1.68
C LEU A 14 -27.06 -47.67 -1.20
N LEU A 15 -25.76 -47.35 -1.10
CA LEU A 15 -24.97 -47.74 0.08
C LEU A 15 -23.74 -46.84 0.26
N ILE A 16 -23.72 -46.21 1.43
CA ILE A 16 -22.59 -45.55 2.07
C ILE A 16 -21.62 -46.63 2.58
N SER A 17 -20.33 -46.31 2.46
CA SER A 17 -19.17 -46.85 3.18
C SER A 17 -18.85 -48.35 3.05
N THR A 18 -17.64 -48.66 2.61
CA THR A 18 -16.51 -48.87 3.53
C THR A 18 -15.21 -49.05 2.75
N PHE A 19 -14.16 -48.47 3.29
CA PHE A 19 -12.77 -48.50 2.82
C PHE A 19 -12.23 -49.92 2.66
N SER A 20 -11.40 -50.11 1.63
CA SER A 20 -10.25 -51.00 1.69
C SER A 20 -9.14 -50.45 0.80
N ILE A 21 -8.14 -49.90 1.49
CA ILE A 21 -6.84 -49.47 0.95
C ILE A 21 -6.12 -50.69 0.38
N THR A 22 -5.69 -50.61 -0.87
CA THR A 22 -4.59 -51.44 -1.38
C THR A 22 -3.49 -50.50 -1.85
N VAL A 23 -2.39 -50.50 -1.11
CA VAL A 23 -1.11 -49.89 -1.46
C VAL A 23 -0.55 -50.62 -2.68
N LEU A 24 -0.24 -49.88 -3.75
CA LEU A 24 0.62 -50.33 -4.84
C LEU A 24 1.86 -49.44 -4.88
N ILE A 25 2.99 -50.06 -4.62
CA ILE A 25 4.34 -49.50 -4.65
C ILE A 25 4.82 -49.44 -6.10
N SER A 26 5.39 -48.27 -6.46
CA SER A 26 6.31 -47.96 -7.56
C SER A 26 6.24 -48.82 -8.83
N GLY A 27 5.61 -48.27 -9.87
CA GLY A 27 5.91 -48.60 -11.25
C GLY A 27 6.22 -47.29 -11.98
N SER A 28 7.44 -47.16 -12.49
CA SER A 28 7.84 -46.09 -13.40
C SER A 28 6.83 -46.00 -14.56
N GLN A 29 6.05 -44.92 -14.61
CA GLN A 29 5.26 -44.56 -15.77
C GLN A 29 6.24 -44.08 -16.85
N LYS A 30 6.81 -45.03 -17.59
CA LYS A 30 7.26 -44.77 -18.96
C LYS A 30 6.00 -44.78 -19.82
N GLU A 31 5.38 -43.62 -19.99
CA GLU A 31 4.39 -43.46 -21.04
C GLU A 31 5.07 -43.67 -22.40
N ALA A 32 4.38 -44.43 -23.26
CA ALA A 32 4.91 -44.92 -24.51
C ALA A 32 4.20 -44.24 -25.69
N ARG A 33 5.01 -43.56 -26.53
CA ARG A 33 4.72 -43.03 -27.91
C ARG A 33 3.75 -41.84 -27.96
N ALA A 34 3.91 -40.82 -28.80
CA ALA A 34 4.76 -40.60 -29.97
C ALA A 34 5.21 -39.14 -30.01
N TYR A 35 6.47 -38.88 -30.40
CA TYR A 35 6.95 -37.52 -30.68
C TYR A 35 6.22 -36.99 -31.91
N THR A 36 5.21 -36.18 -31.66
CA THR A 36 4.67 -35.24 -32.62
C THR A 36 4.82 -33.90 -31.94
N TYR A 37 5.71 -33.06 -32.47
CA TYR A 37 5.62 -31.62 -32.28
C TYR A 37 4.13 -31.22 -32.36
N PRO A 38 3.66 -30.21 -31.62
CA PRO A 38 2.48 -29.48 -32.08
C PRO A 38 2.70 -29.17 -33.55
N LYS A 39 1.63 -29.25 -34.35
CA LYS A 39 1.71 -29.23 -35.82
C LYS A 39 2.46 -28.01 -36.40
N ASP A 40 2.74 -27.03 -35.55
CA ASP A 40 3.15 -25.67 -35.88
C ASP A 40 4.50 -25.26 -35.22
N TRP A 41 5.17 -26.10 -34.42
CA TRP A 41 6.52 -25.77 -33.94
C TRP A 41 7.57 -25.96 -35.04
N ARG A 42 8.29 -24.90 -35.37
CA ARG A 42 9.28 -24.88 -36.45
C ARG A 42 10.60 -24.32 -35.93
N LEU A 43 11.69 -25.05 -36.16
CA LEU A 43 13.03 -24.50 -35.97
C LEU A 43 13.31 -23.49 -37.09
N GLU A 44 13.41 -22.21 -36.77
CA GLU A 44 13.70 -21.15 -37.74
C GLU A 44 15.17 -21.12 -38.11
N TRP A 45 16.01 -21.00 -37.10
CA TRP A 45 17.44 -20.86 -37.28
C TRP A 45 18.23 -21.35 -36.07
N VAL A 46 19.51 -21.64 -36.30
CA VAL A 46 20.48 -22.04 -35.28
C VAL A 46 21.80 -21.35 -35.56
N ASN A 47 22.35 -20.68 -34.54
CA ASN A 47 23.68 -20.11 -34.57
C ASN A 47 24.62 -20.91 -33.67
N ASP A 48 25.67 -21.49 -34.24
CA ASP A 48 26.76 -22.12 -33.49
C ASP A 48 27.84 -21.08 -33.19
N MET A 49 27.98 -20.75 -31.91
CA MET A 49 28.90 -19.71 -31.46
C MET A 49 30.29 -20.25 -31.14
N GLY A 50 30.50 -21.58 -31.21
CA GLY A 50 31.77 -22.24 -30.93
C GLY A 50 32.20 -22.21 -29.45
N THR A 51 31.52 -21.46 -28.60
CA THR A 51 31.78 -21.31 -27.16
C THR A 51 30.48 -21.28 -26.36
N MET A 52 30.53 -21.73 -25.11
CA MET A 52 29.36 -21.96 -24.27
C MET A 52 28.57 -20.67 -23.94
N PHE A 53 27.25 -20.80 -23.88
CA PHE A 53 26.38 -19.94 -23.08
C PHE A 53 26.17 -20.66 -21.75
N LYS A 54 26.83 -20.17 -20.69
CA LYS A 54 26.93 -20.93 -19.44
C LYS A 54 25.78 -20.63 -18.47
N HIS A 55 25.55 -19.35 -18.19
CA HIS A 55 24.53 -18.88 -17.23
C HIS A 55 23.73 -17.67 -17.71
N ALA A 56 24.27 -16.86 -18.63
CA ALA A 56 23.55 -15.74 -19.21
C ALA A 56 22.31 -16.25 -19.97
N SER A 57 21.15 -15.65 -19.67
CA SER A 57 19.91 -15.92 -20.38
C SER A 57 19.77 -14.96 -21.57
N PRO A 58 19.04 -15.32 -22.63
CA PRO A 58 18.63 -14.36 -23.65
C PRO A 58 17.65 -13.35 -23.07
N THR A 59 17.79 -12.07 -23.44
CA THR A 59 16.81 -11.01 -23.17
C THR A 59 16.24 -10.54 -24.50
N LEU A 60 14.90 -10.45 -24.59
CA LEU A 60 14.20 -9.99 -25.79
C LEU A 60 13.69 -8.58 -25.57
N ALA A 61 14.12 -7.64 -26.41
CA ALA A 61 13.73 -6.24 -26.30
C ALA A 61 13.80 -5.53 -27.65
N ASP A 62 12.81 -4.70 -27.94
CA ASP A 62 12.86 -3.75 -29.07
C ASP A 62 13.73 -2.57 -28.64
N ILE A 63 15.02 -2.64 -28.94
CA ILE A 63 16.00 -1.68 -28.41
C ILE A 63 16.08 -0.39 -29.23
N ASP A 64 15.56 -0.39 -30.46
CA ASP A 64 15.59 0.75 -31.38
C ASP A 64 14.20 1.27 -31.79
N GLY A 65 13.13 0.67 -31.27
CA GLY A 65 11.75 1.10 -31.47
C GLY A 65 11.19 0.77 -32.85
N ASP A 66 11.75 -0.24 -33.54
CA ASP A 66 11.32 -0.64 -34.88
C ASP A 66 10.11 -1.60 -34.90
N GLY A 67 9.67 -2.04 -33.72
CA GLY A 67 8.56 -2.97 -33.51
C GLY A 67 8.97 -4.44 -33.53
N ARG A 68 10.25 -4.76 -33.76
CA ARG A 68 10.81 -6.11 -33.67
C ARG A 68 11.77 -6.18 -32.50
N LYS A 69 11.87 -7.35 -31.86
CA LYS A 69 12.71 -7.51 -30.67
C LYS A 69 14.07 -8.08 -31.06
N GLU A 70 15.13 -7.43 -30.60
CA GLU A 70 16.47 -7.96 -30.61
C GLU A 70 16.66 -9.03 -29.53
N ILE A 71 17.63 -9.91 -29.78
CA ILE A 71 18.07 -10.92 -28.82
C ILE A 71 19.43 -10.50 -28.25
N LEU A 72 19.46 -10.21 -26.96
CA LEU A 72 20.63 -9.78 -26.22
C LEU A 72 21.15 -10.94 -25.37
N ILE A 73 22.44 -11.28 -25.48
CA ILE A 73 23.02 -12.37 -24.67
C ILE A 73 24.53 -12.27 -24.51
N GLY A 74 25.01 -12.55 -23.29
CA GLY A 74 26.42 -12.69 -22.97
C GLY A 74 26.98 -14.08 -23.29
N ASN A 75 28.23 -14.16 -23.77
CA ASN A 75 28.90 -15.43 -24.04
C ASN A 75 30.18 -15.60 -23.20
N TYR A 76 30.54 -16.86 -22.94
CA TYR A 76 31.74 -17.19 -22.18
C TYR A 76 33.06 -16.84 -22.90
N ASN A 77 33.01 -16.56 -24.21
CA ASN A 77 34.16 -16.04 -24.96
C ASN A 77 34.49 -14.56 -24.64
N GLY A 78 33.67 -13.89 -23.84
CA GLY A 78 33.83 -12.51 -23.43
C GLY A 78 33.29 -11.48 -24.41
N ASN A 79 32.43 -11.91 -25.33
CA ASN A 79 31.61 -11.02 -26.15
C ASN A 79 30.16 -11.03 -25.68
N PHE A 80 29.57 -9.84 -25.69
CA PHE A 80 28.15 -9.59 -25.58
C PHE A 80 27.59 -9.41 -26.98
N TYR A 81 26.51 -10.10 -27.32
CA TYR A 81 25.94 -10.12 -28.67
C TYR A 81 24.53 -9.53 -28.68
N CYS A 82 24.25 -8.79 -29.75
CA CYS A 82 22.91 -8.44 -30.17
C CYS A 82 22.62 -9.13 -31.51
N PHE A 83 21.56 -9.93 -31.56
CA PHE A 83 21.05 -10.54 -32.77
C PHE A 83 19.75 -9.88 -33.19
N ASP A 84 19.55 -9.76 -34.50
CA ASP A 84 18.23 -9.48 -35.08
C ASP A 84 17.32 -10.73 -35.00
N ALA A 85 16.03 -10.53 -35.26
CA ALA A 85 15.03 -11.60 -35.24
C ALA A 85 15.32 -12.76 -36.21
N GLY A 86 16.09 -12.52 -37.28
CA GLY A 86 16.52 -13.54 -38.24
C GLY A 86 17.77 -14.31 -37.80
N GLY A 87 18.31 -14.03 -36.61
CA GLY A 87 19.53 -14.64 -36.08
C GLY A 87 20.81 -14.01 -36.63
N GLY A 88 20.74 -12.89 -37.34
CA GLY A 88 21.93 -12.13 -37.76
C GLY A 88 22.54 -11.36 -36.60
N ILE A 89 23.87 -11.38 -36.46
CA ILE A 89 24.55 -10.53 -35.46
C ILE A 89 24.51 -9.07 -35.95
N ARG A 90 23.80 -8.20 -35.22
CA ARG A 90 23.79 -6.75 -35.46
C ARG A 90 25.10 -6.11 -35.03
N TRP A 91 25.54 -6.42 -33.81
CA TRP A 91 26.80 -5.96 -33.25
C TRP A 91 27.27 -6.88 -32.10
N ALA A 92 28.53 -6.72 -31.71
CA ALA A 92 29.11 -7.43 -30.58
C ALA A 92 30.08 -6.53 -29.80
N VAL A 93 30.09 -6.65 -28.48
CA VAL A 93 30.94 -5.87 -27.57
C VAL A 93 31.85 -6.81 -26.78
N GLY A 94 33.16 -6.65 -26.91
CA GLY A 94 34.15 -7.48 -26.22
C GLY A 94 34.61 -6.87 -24.90
N THR A 95 34.54 -7.64 -23.81
CA THR A 95 34.99 -7.22 -22.46
C THR A 95 36.33 -7.85 -22.06
N GLY A 96 36.79 -8.85 -22.82
CA GLY A 96 38.02 -9.60 -22.56
C GLY A 96 37.93 -10.64 -21.44
N ALA A 97 36.75 -10.84 -20.85
CA ALA A 97 36.48 -11.86 -19.84
C ALA A 97 35.06 -12.40 -20.00
N PRO A 98 34.75 -13.63 -19.54
CA PRO A 98 33.41 -14.20 -19.71
C PRO A 98 32.27 -13.27 -19.27
N ILE A 99 31.13 -13.41 -19.95
CA ILE A 99 29.90 -12.69 -19.64
C ILE A 99 28.84 -13.73 -19.28
N GLN A 100 28.57 -13.84 -17.98
CA GLN A 100 27.62 -14.81 -17.41
C GLN A 100 26.36 -14.12 -16.86
N SER A 101 26.39 -12.79 -16.73
CA SER A 101 25.28 -11.93 -16.36
C SER A 101 24.25 -11.86 -17.50
N THR A 102 22.97 -12.00 -17.19
CA THR A 102 21.88 -11.75 -18.15
C THR A 102 21.77 -10.24 -18.38
N PRO A 103 21.65 -9.75 -19.63
CA PRO A 103 21.60 -8.32 -19.93
C PRO A 103 20.26 -7.69 -19.55
N LEU A 104 20.33 -6.50 -18.95
CA LEU A 104 19.23 -5.59 -18.70
C LEU A 104 19.06 -4.66 -19.91
N ALA A 105 17.84 -4.45 -20.40
CA ALA A 105 17.51 -3.41 -21.38
C ALA A 105 16.42 -2.48 -20.82
N VAL A 106 16.69 -1.18 -20.79
CA VAL A 106 15.86 -0.18 -20.12
C VAL A 106 16.02 1.18 -20.79
N ASP A 107 14.92 1.90 -20.98
CA ASP A 107 14.92 3.32 -21.35
C ASP A 107 15.18 4.13 -20.08
N CYS A 108 16.45 4.43 -19.78
CA CYS A 108 16.80 5.09 -18.52
C CYS A 108 16.79 6.62 -18.62
N ASP A 109 16.77 7.20 -19.82
CA ASP A 109 16.70 8.65 -20.03
C ASP A 109 15.35 9.13 -20.61
N GLY A 110 14.40 8.22 -20.83
CA GLY A 110 13.04 8.50 -21.29
C GLY A 110 12.95 8.88 -22.76
N ASN A 111 13.95 8.53 -23.58
CA ASN A 111 14.01 8.92 -24.99
C ASN A 111 13.29 7.94 -25.94
N GLY A 112 12.84 6.79 -25.44
CA GLY A 112 12.14 5.74 -26.19
C GLY A 112 13.03 4.69 -26.86
N SER A 113 14.36 4.83 -26.80
CA SER A 113 15.34 3.79 -27.15
C SER A 113 15.88 3.16 -25.87
N LEU A 114 16.22 1.87 -25.92
CA LEU A 114 16.71 1.17 -24.73
C LEU A 114 18.23 1.23 -24.63
N GLU A 115 18.73 1.56 -23.44
CA GLU A 115 20.10 1.29 -23.04
C GLU A 115 20.25 -0.11 -22.44
N ILE A 116 21.43 -0.68 -22.63
CA ILE A 116 21.72 -2.07 -22.27
C ILE A 116 22.85 -2.15 -21.25
N PHE A 117 22.61 -2.85 -20.15
CA PHE A 117 23.57 -3.06 -19.07
C PHE A 117 23.86 -4.54 -18.84
N PHE A 118 25.13 -4.90 -18.65
CA PHE A 118 25.53 -6.30 -18.44
C PHE A 118 26.84 -6.43 -17.65
N GLY A 119 26.89 -7.42 -16.77
CA GLY A 119 28.07 -7.72 -15.95
C GLY A 119 29.08 -8.63 -16.64
N SER A 120 30.37 -8.41 -16.39
CA SER A 120 31.45 -9.29 -16.85
C SER A 120 32.31 -9.79 -15.69
N ASP A 121 32.90 -10.98 -15.88
CA ASP A 121 33.84 -11.60 -14.94
C ASP A 121 35.13 -10.78 -14.74
N ASN A 122 35.38 -9.74 -15.55
CA ASN A 122 36.46 -8.78 -15.28
C ASN A 122 36.14 -7.78 -14.14
N GLY A 123 34.94 -7.86 -13.56
CA GLY A 123 34.49 -7.03 -12.44
C GLY A 123 33.84 -5.71 -12.81
N TYR A 124 33.56 -5.50 -14.09
CA TYR A 124 32.86 -4.31 -14.59
C TYR A 124 31.42 -4.61 -14.97
N LEU A 125 30.55 -3.64 -14.68
CA LEU A 125 29.23 -3.49 -15.26
C LEU A 125 29.35 -2.55 -16.47
N TYR A 126 28.99 -3.04 -17.65
CA TYR A 126 29.01 -2.29 -18.90
C TYR A 126 27.65 -1.64 -19.16
N GLY A 127 27.68 -0.50 -19.85
CA GLY A 127 26.49 0.20 -20.36
C GLY A 127 26.73 0.57 -21.82
N VAL A 128 25.83 0.17 -22.71
CA VAL A 128 25.87 0.44 -24.16
C VAL A 128 24.52 0.92 -24.67
N ASN A 129 24.51 1.69 -25.74
CA ASN A 129 23.27 2.06 -26.44
C ASN A 129 22.80 0.94 -27.39
N ASN A 130 21.69 1.18 -28.09
CA ASN A 130 21.09 0.23 -29.04
C ASN A 130 21.96 -0.11 -30.28
N GLU A 131 23.04 0.65 -30.54
CA GLU A 131 24.05 0.33 -31.56
C GLU A 131 25.32 -0.34 -30.99
N GLY A 132 25.32 -0.73 -29.71
CA GLY A 132 26.45 -1.36 -29.04
C GLY A 132 27.60 -0.40 -28.73
N GLN A 133 27.36 0.91 -28.78
CA GLN A 133 28.33 1.93 -28.42
C GLN A 133 28.31 2.17 -26.90
N GLN A 134 29.49 2.22 -26.31
CA GLN A 134 29.65 2.42 -24.86
C GLN A 134 29.12 3.79 -24.42
N LEU A 135 28.35 3.82 -23.34
CA LEU A 135 27.77 5.03 -22.72
C LEU A 135 28.82 5.82 -21.91
N SER A 136 29.94 6.14 -22.57
CA SER A 136 31.09 6.82 -21.97
C SER A 136 30.75 8.24 -21.50
N GLN A 137 29.76 8.88 -22.11
CA GLN A 137 29.24 10.19 -21.70
C GLN A 137 28.66 10.17 -20.27
N TRP A 138 28.19 9.01 -19.80
CA TRP A 138 27.67 8.79 -18.44
C TRP A 138 28.65 8.01 -17.55
N GLY A 139 29.89 7.82 -18.03
CA GLY A 139 30.97 7.18 -17.25
C GLY A 139 30.94 5.65 -17.21
N TRP A 140 30.26 4.98 -18.15
CA TRP A 140 30.29 3.52 -18.28
C TRP A 140 31.52 3.03 -19.07
N PRO A 141 32.07 1.83 -18.78
CA PRO A 141 31.67 0.87 -17.76
C PRO A 141 32.13 1.27 -16.35
N LYS A 142 31.49 0.71 -15.32
CA LYS A 142 31.82 0.96 -13.91
C LYS A 142 32.38 -0.29 -13.25
N TYR A 143 33.42 -0.12 -12.43
CA TYR A 143 33.97 -1.22 -11.64
C TYR A 143 33.05 -1.49 -10.44
N ALA A 144 32.49 -2.70 -10.36
CA ALA A 144 31.58 -3.13 -9.30
C ALA A 144 32.23 -4.11 -8.33
N GLY A 145 33.32 -4.76 -8.75
CA GLY A 145 34.05 -5.73 -7.94
C GLY A 145 34.84 -5.11 -6.77
N SER A 146 35.67 -5.92 -6.11
CA SER A 146 36.56 -5.46 -5.05
C SER A 146 38.03 -5.68 -5.41
N ALA A 147 38.95 -5.04 -4.69
CA ALA A 147 40.39 -5.31 -4.84
C ALA A 147 40.85 -6.62 -4.16
N PHE A 148 39.94 -7.34 -3.47
CA PHE A 148 40.27 -8.47 -2.62
C PHE A 148 39.31 -9.65 -2.87
N GLY A 149 39.81 -10.74 -3.46
CA GLY A 149 39.03 -11.97 -3.67
C GLY A 149 38.51 -12.11 -5.10
N ARG A 150 37.33 -12.73 -5.24
CA ARG A 150 36.58 -12.78 -6.50
C ARG A 150 36.04 -11.39 -6.81
N GLN A 151 36.03 -11.00 -8.08
CA GLN A 151 35.62 -9.66 -8.53
C GLN A 151 34.48 -9.71 -9.55
N GLU A 152 34.08 -10.90 -9.98
CA GLU A 152 33.15 -11.15 -11.06
C GLU A 152 31.78 -10.52 -10.81
N VAL A 153 31.23 -9.85 -11.84
CA VAL A 153 29.83 -9.41 -11.88
C VAL A 153 29.01 -10.55 -12.49
N PHE A 154 28.83 -11.60 -11.70
CA PHE A 154 28.00 -12.76 -12.07
C PHE A 154 26.50 -12.47 -12.01
N PRO A 155 25.96 -11.81 -10.96
CA PRO A 155 24.56 -11.42 -10.92
C PRO A 155 24.15 -10.55 -12.11
N SER A 156 22.89 -10.63 -12.48
CA SER A 156 22.31 -9.80 -13.54
C SER A 156 21.91 -8.44 -12.96
N PRO A 157 22.20 -7.31 -13.62
CA PRO A 157 21.72 -6.01 -13.14
C PRO A 157 20.19 -5.92 -13.24
N ALA A 158 19.58 -5.06 -12.41
CA ALA A 158 18.17 -4.67 -12.54
C ALA A 158 18.05 -3.16 -12.41
N SER A 159 16.88 -2.63 -12.76
CA SER A 159 16.57 -1.21 -12.64
C SER A 159 15.29 -0.95 -11.85
N GLY A 160 15.24 0.16 -11.10
CA GLY A 160 14.05 0.66 -10.40
C GLY A 160 14.18 2.14 -10.08
N ASP A 161 13.05 2.79 -9.80
CA ASP A 161 12.96 4.20 -9.38
C ASP A 161 13.17 4.28 -7.87
N LEU A 162 14.43 4.30 -7.43
CA LEU A 162 14.76 4.12 -6.01
C LEU A 162 14.46 5.38 -5.19
N ASP A 163 14.49 6.57 -5.79
CA ASP A 163 14.26 7.82 -5.06
C ASP A 163 12.93 8.51 -5.38
N GLY A 164 12.15 7.97 -6.33
CA GLY A 164 10.81 8.41 -6.70
C GLY A 164 10.80 9.63 -7.62
N ASP A 165 11.91 9.88 -8.33
CA ASP A 165 12.06 11.01 -9.26
C ASP A 165 11.66 10.66 -10.70
N GLY A 166 11.46 9.37 -10.98
CA GLY A 166 11.05 8.83 -12.28
C GLY A 166 12.21 8.40 -13.19
N ASP A 167 13.45 8.71 -12.83
CA ASP A 167 14.65 8.18 -13.45
C ASP A 167 14.98 6.80 -12.83
N LEU A 168 15.50 5.86 -13.61
CA LEU A 168 15.77 4.50 -13.13
C LEU A 168 17.23 4.31 -12.72
N GLU A 169 17.47 3.92 -11.47
CA GLU A 169 18.79 3.50 -10.99
C GLU A 169 19.13 2.09 -11.45
N ILE A 170 20.43 1.84 -11.67
CA ILE A 170 20.95 0.52 -12.03
C ILE A 170 21.59 -0.13 -10.81
N VAL A 171 21.12 -1.33 -10.45
CA VAL A 171 21.55 -2.06 -9.25
C VAL A 171 22.18 -3.40 -9.63
N VAL A 172 23.30 -3.75 -9.00
CA VAL A 172 23.95 -5.05 -9.19
C VAL A 172 24.65 -5.56 -7.93
N GLY A 173 24.61 -6.89 -7.74
CA GLY A 173 25.45 -7.61 -6.78
C GLY A 173 26.76 -8.11 -7.40
N THR A 174 27.75 -8.44 -6.57
CA THR A 174 29.02 -9.01 -7.06
C THR A 174 29.56 -10.11 -6.15
N TRP A 175 30.39 -10.99 -6.73
CA TRP A 175 31.22 -11.89 -5.92
C TRP A 175 32.34 -11.16 -5.16
N GLY A 176 32.53 -9.86 -5.43
CA GLY A 176 33.39 -8.96 -4.65
C GLY A 176 32.80 -8.48 -3.33
N HIS A 177 31.65 -9.05 -2.91
CA HIS A 177 30.93 -8.73 -1.68
C HIS A 177 30.19 -7.39 -1.70
N TYR A 178 30.07 -6.73 -2.84
CA TYR A 178 29.38 -5.45 -2.95
C TYR A 178 28.03 -5.59 -3.65
N ILE A 179 27.06 -4.84 -3.15
CA ILE A 179 25.80 -4.50 -3.79
C ILE A 179 25.87 -3.00 -4.05
N THR A 180 25.69 -2.58 -5.30
CA THR A 180 25.88 -1.17 -5.68
C THR A 180 24.73 -0.69 -6.54
N ALA A 181 24.26 0.53 -6.27
CA ALA A 181 23.28 1.26 -7.07
C ALA A 181 23.92 2.53 -7.64
N TRP A 182 23.61 2.82 -8.90
CA TRP A 182 24.03 4.05 -9.57
C TRP A 182 22.83 4.71 -10.24
N HIS A 183 22.78 6.04 -10.20
CA HIS A 183 22.03 6.78 -11.20
C HIS A 183 22.63 6.48 -12.58
N TYR A 184 21.79 6.28 -13.60
CA TYR A 184 22.24 5.90 -14.94
C TYR A 184 23.25 6.90 -15.53
N GLN A 185 23.10 8.18 -15.17
CA GLN A 185 23.95 9.31 -15.61
C GLN A 185 25.39 9.29 -15.06
N GLY A 186 25.72 8.41 -14.11
CA GLY A 186 27.11 8.27 -13.64
C GLY A 186 27.35 8.25 -12.13
N PRO A 187 26.73 9.09 -11.30
CA PRO A 187 27.03 9.10 -9.86
C PRO A 187 26.56 7.82 -9.16
N THR A 188 27.32 7.37 -8.17
CA THR A 188 26.88 6.28 -7.27
C THR A 188 25.80 6.82 -6.34
N ALA A 189 24.64 6.15 -6.31
CA ALA A 189 23.60 6.45 -5.34
C ALA A 189 24.03 5.94 -3.96
N TRP A 190 24.32 4.64 -3.87
CA TRP A 190 24.84 4.00 -2.66
C TRP A 190 25.58 2.69 -2.96
N GLN A 191 26.34 2.20 -1.98
CA GLN A 191 27.04 0.92 -2.03
C GLN A 191 27.00 0.25 -0.66
N TYR A 192 26.72 -1.05 -0.65
CA TYR A 192 26.64 -1.87 0.55
C TYR A 192 27.60 -3.06 0.48
N TYR A 193 28.24 -3.40 1.60
CA TYR A 193 29.17 -4.52 1.72
C TYR A 193 28.50 -5.72 2.41
N ASN A 194 28.29 -6.82 1.68
CA ASN A 194 27.63 -8.06 2.12
C ASN A 194 28.52 -9.01 2.95
N ALA A 195 29.79 -8.67 3.21
CA ALA A 195 30.77 -9.52 3.89
C ALA A 195 31.12 -10.87 3.23
N ASP A 196 30.33 -11.35 2.26
CA ASP A 196 30.59 -12.54 1.44
C ASP A 196 29.97 -12.39 0.03
N THR A 197 30.06 -13.42 -0.81
CA THR A 197 29.64 -13.38 -2.21
C THR A 197 28.14 -13.15 -2.40
N VAL A 198 27.77 -12.36 -3.40
CA VAL A 198 26.38 -12.14 -3.82
C VAL A 198 26.13 -12.90 -5.11
N TRP A 199 25.29 -13.94 -5.06
CA TRP A 199 24.91 -14.77 -6.22
C TRP A 199 23.57 -14.34 -6.84
N SER A 200 22.65 -13.91 -5.98
CA SER A 200 21.32 -13.45 -6.34
C SER A 200 21.39 -12.16 -7.16
N SER A 201 20.47 -12.00 -8.12
CA SER A 201 20.27 -10.75 -8.84
C SER A 201 19.23 -9.88 -8.10
N PRO A 202 19.38 -8.54 -8.07
CA PRO A 202 18.50 -7.64 -7.33
C PRO A 202 17.13 -7.49 -8.00
N ALA A 203 16.02 -7.65 -7.27
CA ALA A 203 14.70 -7.18 -7.73
C ALA A 203 14.52 -5.73 -7.29
N CYS A 204 13.89 -4.89 -8.11
CA CYS A 204 13.48 -3.55 -7.71
C CYS A 204 11.96 -3.43 -7.83
N ALA A 205 11.28 -3.11 -6.73
CA ALA A 205 9.84 -2.84 -6.71
C ALA A 205 9.46 -2.10 -5.43
N ASP A 206 8.45 -1.24 -5.52
CA ASP A 206 7.76 -0.60 -4.40
C ASP A 206 6.94 -1.65 -3.62
N VAL A 207 7.54 -2.25 -2.58
CA VAL A 207 6.92 -3.35 -1.82
C VAL A 207 6.14 -2.85 -0.61
N ASP A 208 6.40 -1.63 -0.14
CA ASP A 208 5.61 -1.00 0.92
C ASP A 208 4.65 0.08 0.43
N LEU A 209 4.59 0.32 -0.88
CA LEU A 209 3.69 1.25 -1.55
C LEU A 209 3.95 2.74 -1.22
N ASP A 210 5.18 3.09 -0.83
CA ASP A 210 5.57 4.47 -0.52
C ASP A 210 5.86 5.33 -1.77
N GLY A 211 5.85 4.70 -2.96
CA GLY A 211 6.09 5.33 -4.26
C GLY A 211 7.55 5.29 -4.70
N LYS A 212 8.40 4.54 -4.02
CA LYS A 212 9.80 4.31 -4.36
C LYS A 212 10.08 2.82 -4.41
N ASP A 213 10.92 2.40 -5.34
CA ASP A 213 11.31 1.01 -5.42
C ASP A 213 12.31 0.65 -4.30
N GLU A 214 12.03 -0.43 -3.58
CA GLU A 214 13.03 -1.12 -2.75
C GLU A 214 13.91 -2.06 -3.56
N VAL A 215 15.11 -2.36 -3.05
CA VAL A 215 15.99 -3.39 -3.62
C VAL A 215 15.97 -4.67 -2.79
N MET A 216 15.50 -5.76 -3.39
CA MET A 216 15.52 -7.10 -2.78
C MET A 216 16.64 -7.94 -3.38
N ILE A 217 17.55 -8.46 -2.55
CA ILE A 217 18.68 -9.27 -3.05
C ILE A 217 19.21 -10.25 -2.00
N GLY A 218 19.50 -11.47 -2.44
CA GLY A 218 20.11 -12.53 -1.64
C GLY A 218 21.64 -12.48 -1.61
N GLY A 219 22.24 -12.71 -0.45
CA GLY A 219 23.68 -12.81 -0.28
C GLY A 219 24.10 -14.00 0.58
N ASP A 220 25.34 -14.45 0.40
CA ASP A 220 25.98 -15.38 1.32
C ASP A 220 26.45 -14.62 2.57
N CYS A 221 26.61 -15.33 3.69
CA CYS A 221 27.18 -14.76 4.91
C CYS A 221 28.13 -15.75 5.60
N TRP A 222 29.40 -15.34 5.74
CA TRP A 222 30.44 -16.13 6.41
C TRP A 222 30.34 -16.16 7.95
N GLY A 223 29.58 -15.24 8.57
CA GLY A 223 29.44 -15.06 10.04
C GLY A 223 30.76 -15.13 10.84
N GLY A 224 31.28 -13.96 11.23
CA GLY A 224 32.54 -13.80 11.97
C GLY A 224 32.45 -12.74 13.07
N SER A 225 33.52 -12.57 13.85
CA SER A 225 33.52 -11.70 15.06
C SER A 225 33.23 -10.21 14.81
N ASN A 226 33.32 -9.76 13.56
CA ASN A 226 33.12 -8.37 13.14
C ASN A 226 31.85 -8.19 12.29
N TRP A 227 30.99 -9.20 12.19
CA TRP A 227 29.76 -9.16 11.40
C TRP A 227 28.56 -9.52 12.27
N PRO A 228 27.48 -8.72 12.27
CA PRO A 228 26.38 -8.91 13.21
C PRO A 228 25.46 -10.09 12.86
N TYR A 229 25.63 -10.70 11.68
CA TYR A 229 24.75 -11.76 11.19
C TYR A 229 25.38 -13.17 11.28
N PRO A 230 24.56 -14.21 11.53
CA PRO A 230 25.04 -15.60 11.59
C PRO A 230 25.46 -16.10 10.20
N ARG A 231 26.22 -17.22 10.18
CA ARG A 231 26.58 -17.90 8.92
C ARG A 231 25.33 -18.47 8.24
N GLY A 232 25.21 -18.28 6.94
CA GLY A 232 24.07 -18.74 6.16
C GLY A 232 23.83 -17.83 4.97
N GLY A 233 22.59 -17.44 4.75
CA GLY A 233 22.20 -16.48 3.73
C GLY A 233 21.45 -15.29 4.32
N LEU A 234 21.55 -14.16 3.64
CA LEU A 234 20.90 -12.91 3.99
C LEU A 234 20.02 -12.50 2.81
N LEU A 235 18.71 -12.42 3.04
CA LEU A 235 17.82 -11.73 2.13
C LEU A 235 17.73 -10.29 2.60
N TYR A 236 18.23 -9.37 1.79
CA TYR A 236 18.12 -7.95 2.05
C TYR A 236 16.89 -7.38 1.35
N THR A 237 16.29 -6.39 2.01
CA THR A 237 15.45 -5.36 1.41
C THR A 237 16.07 -4.03 1.80
N PHE A 238 16.49 -3.24 0.81
CA PHE A 238 17.03 -1.91 1.01
C PHE A 238 16.00 -0.87 0.62
N GLU A 239 15.88 0.17 1.45
CA GLU A 239 15.22 1.42 1.05
C GLU A 239 16.01 2.05 -0.10
N GLY A 240 15.38 2.94 -0.85
CA GLY A 240 16.00 3.62 -1.99
C GLY A 240 17.33 4.34 -1.73
N ASN A 241 17.59 4.74 -0.48
CA ASN A 241 18.84 5.36 -0.04
C ASN A 241 19.95 4.36 0.36
N GLY A 242 19.71 3.05 0.22
CA GLY A 242 20.64 1.98 0.56
C GLY A 242 20.68 1.59 2.04
N SER A 243 19.81 2.19 2.89
CA SER A 243 19.60 1.72 4.25
C SER A 243 18.77 0.43 4.25
N ILE A 244 18.97 -0.43 5.24
CA ILE A 244 18.22 -1.68 5.34
C ILE A 244 16.84 -1.37 5.91
N LYS A 245 15.78 -1.84 5.21
CA LYS A 245 14.39 -1.67 5.63
C LYS A 245 14.12 -2.29 7.00
N SER A 246 13.22 -1.70 7.77
CA SER A 246 12.85 -2.23 9.09
C SER A 246 12.35 -3.68 8.98
N GLY A 247 12.78 -4.56 9.89
CA GLY A 247 12.47 -5.99 9.84
C GLY A 247 13.44 -6.84 9.00
N TRP A 248 14.37 -6.21 8.26
CA TRP A 248 15.36 -6.85 7.39
C TRP A 248 16.80 -6.71 7.94
N PRO A 249 17.78 -7.50 7.44
CA PRO A 249 17.65 -8.62 6.52
C PRO A 249 17.07 -9.87 7.20
N LYS A 250 16.54 -10.81 6.41
CA LYS A 250 16.20 -12.15 6.91
C LYS A 250 17.43 -13.03 6.89
N THR A 251 17.77 -13.54 8.07
CA THR A 251 18.85 -14.50 8.24
C THR A 251 18.32 -15.90 8.04
N LEU A 252 18.73 -16.54 6.95
CA LEU A 252 18.37 -17.91 6.64
C LEU A 252 19.54 -18.85 6.94
N PRO A 253 19.28 -20.10 7.35
CA PRO A 253 20.36 -21.07 7.62
C PRO A 253 21.15 -21.46 6.35
N GLN A 254 20.71 -21.02 5.17
CA GLN A 254 21.28 -21.34 3.88
C GLN A 254 21.49 -20.10 3.04
N VAL A 255 22.49 -20.17 2.17
CA VAL A 255 22.77 -19.13 1.18
C VAL A 255 21.58 -18.91 0.25
N ILE A 256 21.49 -17.73 -0.32
CA ILE A 256 20.41 -17.35 -1.22
C ILE A 256 21.00 -17.16 -2.61
N TRP A 257 20.85 -18.18 -3.45
CA TRP A 257 21.37 -18.18 -4.82
C TRP A 257 20.36 -17.75 -5.85
N SER A 258 19.08 -18.10 -5.63
CA SER A 258 18.00 -17.66 -6.49
C SER A 258 17.83 -16.13 -6.41
N SER A 259 17.33 -15.54 -7.48
CA SER A 259 16.95 -14.12 -7.52
C SER A 259 15.50 -13.97 -7.08
N PRO A 260 15.12 -12.92 -6.32
CA PRO A 260 13.75 -12.80 -5.84
C PRO A 260 12.73 -12.63 -6.97
N ALA A 261 11.54 -13.18 -6.77
CA ALA A 261 10.33 -12.82 -7.51
C ALA A 261 9.37 -12.08 -6.58
N ILE A 262 8.58 -11.16 -7.14
CA ILE A 262 7.71 -10.27 -6.38
C ILE A 262 6.29 -10.35 -6.94
N ALA A 263 5.35 -10.64 -6.06
CA ALA A 263 3.93 -10.73 -6.39
C ALA A 263 3.11 -10.70 -5.10
N ASP A 264 1.91 -10.12 -5.13
CA ASP A 264 0.96 -10.20 -4.03
C ASP A 264 0.29 -11.60 -4.01
N LEU A 265 0.85 -12.54 -3.23
CA LEU A 265 0.39 -13.94 -3.19
C LEU A 265 -0.85 -14.11 -2.29
N ASP A 266 -0.97 -13.34 -1.22
CA ASP A 266 -2.10 -13.45 -0.29
C ASP A 266 -3.22 -12.44 -0.53
N ARG A 267 -3.06 -11.54 -1.50
CA ARG A 267 -4.00 -10.50 -1.91
C ARG A 267 -4.31 -9.50 -0.79
N ASP A 268 -3.32 -9.23 0.06
CA ASP A 268 -3.43 -8.19 1.07
C ASP A 268 -3.22 -6.76 0.52
N GLY A 269 -2.83 -6.68 -0.76
CA GLY A 269 -2.58 -5.45 -1.49
C GLY A 269 -1.11 -5.00 -1.47
N PHE A 270 -0.22 -5.68 -0.74
CA PHE A 270 1.21 -5.45 -0.74
C PHE A 270 1.95 -6.61 -1.43
N PRO A 271 2.96 -6.33 -2.27
CA PRO A 271 3.72 -7.41 -2.89
C PRO A 271 4.53 -8.25 -1.89
N ASP A 272 4.52 -9.57 -2.08
CA ASP A 272 5.36 -10.53 -1.36
C ASP A 272 6.68 -10.81 -2.09
N ILE A 273 7.68 -11.26 -1.35
CA ILE A 273 9.05 -11.54 -1.82
C ILE A 273 9.30 -13.05 -1.75
N ILE A 274 9.44 -13.69 -2.90
CA ILE A 274 9.65 -15.13 -3.05
C ILE A 274 11.11 -15.44 -3.40
N VAL A 275 11.72 -16.39 -2.68
CA VAL A 275 13.11 -16.78 -2.92
C VAL A 275 13.38 -18.27 -2.61
N GLY A 276 14.12 -18.94 -3.49
CA GLY A 276 14.70 -20.27 -3.27
C GLY A 276 16.06 -20.24 -2.58
N THR A 277 16.33 -21.23 -1.73
CA THR A 277 17.59 -21.34 -0.97
C THR A 277 18.60 -22.37 -1.52
N GLY A 278 19.89 -22.09 -1.31
CA GLY A 278 21.02 -22.85 -1.81
C GLY A 278 21.70 -23.76 -0.77
N LEU A 279 23.02 -23.94 -0.91
CA LEU A 279 23.82 -24.81 -0.04
C LEU A 279 23.76 -24.43 1.45
N PHE A 280 23.80 -25.47 2.28
CA PHE A 280 24.01 -25.38 3.72
C PHE A 280 25.50 -25.48 4.06
N TRP A 281 26.01 -24.63 4.97
CA TRP A 281 27.44 -24.59 5.33
C TRP A 281 27.76 -25.07 6.75
N GLN A 282 26.77 -25.38 7.59
CA GLN A 282 27.03 -25.91 8.94
C GLN A 282 26.95 -27.44 8.98
N ASN A 283 27.50 -28.06 10.02
CA ASN A 283 27.77 -29.50 10.06
C ASN A 283 26.47 -30.33 10.21
N THR A 284 26.18 -31.20 9.24
CA THR A 284 25.01 -32.11 9.24
C THR A 284 25.29 -33.48 9.87
N ASP A 285 26.53 -33.72 10.35
CA ASP A 285 26.88 -34.96 11.04
C ASP A 285 26.32 -34.95 12.48
N PRO A 286 25.33 -35.80 12.82
CA PRO A 286 24.74 -35.85 14.15
C PRO A 286 25.73 -36.32 15.23
N SER A 287 26.89 -36.85 14.84
CA SER A 287 27.95 -37.30 15.75
C SER A 287 28.90 -36.19 16.20
N GLN A 288 28.75 -34.97 15.66
CA GLN A 288 29.61 -33.82 15.95
C GLN A 288 28.88 -32.80 16.85
N GLY A 289 29.58 -32.24 17.84
CA GLY A 289 28.98 -31.45 18.95
C GLY A 289 28.31 -30.12 18.60
N ASN A 290 28.29 -29.71 17.32
CA ASN A 290 27.64 -28.48 16.81
C ASN A 290 26.53 -28.79 15.77
N TYR A 291 25.93 -29.99 15.84
CA TYR A 291 24.77 -30.38 15.02
C TYR A 291 23.56 -29.49 15.31
N LEU A 292 22.96 -28.90 14.27
CA LEU A 292 21.69 -28.16 14.35
C LEU A 292 20.57 -29.01 13.74
N SER A 293 19.61 -29.43 14.56
CA SER A 293 18.49 -30.31 14.17
C SER A 293 17.43 -29.66 13.27
N TYR A 294 17.60 -28.39 12.89
CA TYR A 294 16.60 -27.56 12.19
C TYR A 294 17.00 -27.21 10.74
N ALA A 295 17.97 -27.93 10.16
CA ALA A 295 18.49 -27.69 8.82
C ALA A 295 18.10 -28.82 7.85
N ASP A 296 16.90 -28.74 7.27
CA ASP A 296 16.44 -29.59 6.16
C ASP A 296 16.63 -28.93 4.78
N GLY A 297 16.76 -27.60 4.74
CA GLY A 297 17.67 -26.89 3.85
C GLY A 297 17.38 -26.96 2.34
N LYS A 298 16.10 -26.92 1.97
CA LYS A 298 15.68 -27.11 0.58
C LYS A 298 14.40 -26.35 0.36
N HIS A 299 14.41 -25.04 0.60
CA HIS A 299 13.16 -24.30 0.71
C HIS A 299 12.98 -23.29 -0.39
N VAL A 300 11.71 -22.98 -0.62
CA VAL A 300 11.28 -21.73 -1.22
C VAL A 300 10.53 -20.99 -0.13
N TYR A 301 10.95 -19.76 0.15
CA TYR A 301 10.33 -18.86 1.11
C TYR A 301 9.48 -17.84 0.37
N ALA A 302 8.38 -17.42 0.99
CA ALA A 302 7.68 -16.19 0.64
C ALA A 302 7.53 -15.35 1.92
N PHE A 303 7.91 -14.09 1.83
CA PHE A 303 7.81 -13.12 2.91
C PHE A 303 6.98 -11.93 2.45
N ASN A 304 6.11 -11.40 3.31
CA ASN A 304 5.54 -10.08 3.05
C ASN A 304 6.62 -9.00 3.14
N TYR A 305 6.30 -7.76 2.77
CA TYR A 305 7.26 -6.64 2.78
C TYR A 305 7.85 -6.32 4.16
N LYS A 306 7.14 -6.67 5.26
CA LYS A 306 7.62 -6.56 6.66
C LYS A 306 8.57 -7.71 7.03
N GLY A 307 8.56 -8.74 6.20
CA GLY A 307 9.42 -9.89 6.28
C GLY A 307 8.88 -11.00 7.21
N ASP A 308 7.59 -10.99 7.50
CA ASP A 308 6.89 -12.14 8.08
C ASP A 308 6.62 -13.18 6.98
N ASN A 309 6.55 -14.46 7.34
CA ASN A 309 6.22 -15.49 6.36
C ASN A 309 4.77 -15.32 5.89
N VAL A 310 4.57 -15.40 4.58
CA VAL A 310 3.23 -15.54 3.99
C VAL A 310 2.60 -16.85 4.49
N PRO A 311 1.29 -16.89 4.82
CA PRO A 311 0.63 -18.11 5.29
C PRO A 311 0.85 -19.31 4.36
N GLY A 312 1.39 -20.39 4.91
CA GLY A 312 1.70 -21.62 4.16
C GLY A 312 3.15 -21.74 3.69
N TRP A 313 3.94 -20.68 3.81
CA TRP A 313 5.35 -20.64 3.47
C TRP A 313 6.26 -20.67 4.73
N PRO A 314 7.50 -21.16 4.63
CA PRO A 314 8.15 -21.74 3.45
C PRO A 314 7.65 -23.14 3.08
N VAL A 315 7.88 -23.51 1.83
CA VAL A 315 7.67 -24.87 1.29
C VAL A 315 9.01 -25.59 1.11
N SER A 316 8.96 -26.92 0.98
CA SER A 316 10.17 -27.74 0.83
C SER A 316 10.28 -28.36 -0.58
N THR A 317 11.53 -28.52 -1.01
CA THR A 317 12.01 -29.15 -2.25
C THR A 317 12.97 -30.29 -1.87
N GLY A 318 13.44 -31.08 -2.84
CA GLY A 318 14.35 -32.20 -2.58
C GLY A 318 15.84 -31.83 -2.55
N ASN A 319 16.25 -30.63 -3.00
CA ASN A 319 17.64 -30.16 -2.99
C ASN A 319 17.73 -28.62 -3.07
N ASN A 320 18.94 -28.07 -3.24
CA ASN A 320 19.16 -26.64 -3.41
C ASN A 320 18.37 -26.08 -4.61
N ASN A 321 18.01 -24.81 -4.51
CA ASN A 321 17.24 -24.05 -5.49
C ASN A 321 18.13 -22.93 -6.04
N PHE A 322 18.76 -23.20 -7.18
CA PHE A 322 19.60 -22.23 -7.90
C PHE A 322 18.79 -21.42 -8.91
N ALA A 323 17.78 -22.05 -9.51
CA ALA A 323 16.81 -21.37 -10.35
C ALA A 323 16.14 -20.23 -9.58
N SER A 324 15.62 -19.24 -10.30
CA SER A 324 14.78 -18.20 -9.69
C SER A 324 13.32 -18.56 -9.90
N PRO A 325 12.44 -18.27 -8.92
CA PRO A 325 11.02 -18.55 -9.06
C PRO A 325 10.40 -17.73 -10.20
N ALA A 326 9.41 -18.31 -10.87
CA ALA A 326 8.50 -17.61 -11.76
C ALA A 326 7.09 -17.67 -11.18
N VAL A 327 6.32 -16.60 -11.34
CA VAL A 327 5.02 -16.44 -10.68
C VAL A 327 3.97 -16.08 -11.71
N ALA A 328 2.80 -16.70 -11.71
CA ALA A 328 1.67 -16.36 -12.59
C ALA A 328 0.39 -17.06 -12.14
N ASP A 329 -0.77 -16.54 -12.57
CA ASP A 329 -2.07 -17.19 -12.40
C ASP A 329 -2.25 -18.14 -13.59
N ILE A 330 -1.76 -19.37 -13.43
CA ILE A 330 -1.66 -20.31 -14.55
C ILE A 330 -2.98 -21.05 -14.81
N ASP A 331 -3.91 -21.06 -13.86
CA ASP A 331 -5.22 -21.69 -14.01
C ASP A 331 -6.43 -20.74 -13.98
N ASN A 332 -6.18 -19.44 -13.92
CA ASN A 332 -7.15 -18.34 -14.00
C ASN A 332 -8.18 -18.38 -12.85
N ASP A 333 -7.73 -18.75 -11.64
CA ASP A 333 -8.54 -18.67 -10.42
C ASP A 333 -8.39 -17.32 -9.69
N GLY A 334 -7.48 -16.48 -10.19
CA GLY A 334 -7.11 -15.17 -9.69
C GLY A 334 -5.83 -15.18 -8.85
N TYR A 335 -5.38 -16.31 -8.33
CA TYR A 335 -4.26 -16.36 -7.41
C TYR A 335 -2.91 -16.61 -8.11
N TYR A 336 -1.88 -16.05 -7.48
CA TYR A 336 -0.46 -16.35 -7.63
C TYR A 336 -0.02 -17.83 -7.54
N GLU A 337 0.20 -18.59 -8.63
CA GLU A 337 1.02 -19.81 -8.54
C GLU A 337 2.52 -19.49 -8.59
N VAL A 338 3.33 -20.27 -7.88
CA VAL A 338 4.80 -20.17 -7.85
C VAL A 338 5.43 -21.42 -8.47
N ALA A 339 6.25 -21.25 -9.51
CA ALA A 339 7.01 -22.30 -10.17
C ALA A 339 8.51 -22.20 -9.84
N GLU A 340 9.13 -23.32 -9.45
CA GLU A 340 10.56 -23.40 -9.13
C GLU A 340 11.21 -24.68 -9.68
N CYS A 341 12.46 -24.57 -10.16
CA CYS A 341 13.28 -25.69 -10.59
C CYS A 341 14.36 -26.02 -9.55
N SER A 342 14.43 -27.27 -9.09
CA SER A 342 15.35 -27.68 -8.02
C SER A 342 16.47 -28.61 -8.52
N LEU A 343 17.61 -28.62 -7.83
CA LEU A 343 18.74 -29.51 -8.11
C LEU A 343 18.47 -30.99 -7.76
N ASP A 344 17.28 -31.34 -7.26
CA ASP A 344 16.83 -32.74 -7.17
C ASP A 344 16.26 -33.26 -8.50
N GLY A 345 16.13 -32.37 -9.49
CA GLY A 345 15.59 -32.62 -10.82
C GLY A 345 14.07 -32.51 -10.91
N ASN A 346 13.38 -32.08 -9.86
CA ASN A 346 11.97 -31.74 -9.93
C ASN A 346 11.79 -30.27 -10.33
N THR A 347 10.72 -30.03 -11.08
CA THR A 347 10.04 -28.75 -11.17
C THR A 347 8.83 -28.83 -10.26
N TYR A 348 8.67 -27.84 -9.40
CA TYR A 348 7.56 -27.73 -8.46
C TYR A 348 6.69 -26.55 -8.86
N VAL A 349 5.37 -26.72 -8.74
CA VAL A 349 4.41 -25.62 -8.78
C VAL A 349 3.55 -25.70 -7.53
N TRP A 350 3.44 -24.58 -6.83
CA TRP A 350 2.61 -24.42 -5.64
C TRP A 350 1.50 -23.41 -5.90
N GLU A 351 0.35 -23.66 -5.27
CA GLU A 351 -0.69 -22.65 -5.08
C GLU A 351 -0.15 -21.50 -4.21
N HIS A 352 -0.81 -20.34 -4.28
CA HIS A 352 -0.46 -19.15 -3.50
C HIS A 352 -0.29 -19.40 -1.98
N ASN A 353 -1.02 -20.37 -1.44
CA ASN A 353 -0.99 -20.79 -0.03
C ASN A 353 0.07 -21.86 0.30
N GLY A 354 1.00 -22.14 -0.60
CA GLY A 354 2.08 -23.12 -0.42
C GLY A 354 1.68 -24.59 -0.61
N ALA A 355 0.42 -24.88 -0.95
CA ALA A 355 0.02 -26.24 -1.31
C ALA A 355 0.66 -26.66 -2.66
N VAL A 356 1.23 -27.86 -2.73
CA VAL A 356 1.78 -28.37 -4.00
C VAL A 356 0.64 -28.59 -5.00
N LYS A 357 0.63 -27.83 -6.10
CA LYS A 357 -0.27 -28.03 -7.24
C LYS A 357 0.16 -29.25 -8.03
N TRP A 358 1.44 -29.30 -8.40
CA TRP A 358 2.09 -30.49 -8.96
C TRP A 358 3.62 -30.42 -8.85
N ALA A 359 4.26 -31.59 -8.99
CA ALA A 359 5.70 -31.70 -9.17
C ALA A 359 5.99 -32.66 -10.33
N ARG A 360 6.99 -32.32 -11.16
CA ARG A 360 7.36 -33.09 -12.35
C ARG A 360 8.87 -33.27 -12.47
N GLN A 361 9.25 -34.50 -12.78
CA GLN A 361 10.60 -34.89 -13.12
C GLN A 361 10.51 -35.89 -14.27
N TYR A 362 11.01 -35.51 -15.44
CA TYR A 362 11.07 -36.40 -16.59
C TYR A 362 12.40 -37.19 -16.58
N TRP A 363 13.50 -36.47 -16.37
CA TRP A 363 14.86 -36.95 -16.24
C TRP A 363 15.44 -36.61 -14.86
N PRO A 364 16.20 -37.51 -14.24
CA PRO A 364 16.85 -37.25 -12.96
C PRO A 364 18.12 -36.40 -13.15
N VAL A 365 17.98 -35.18 -13.67
CA VAL A 365 19.07 -34.23 -13.94
C VAL A 365 18.87 -32.96 -13.13
N GLN A 366 19.97 -32.32 -12.73
CA GLN A 366 19.91 -31.07 -11.98
C GLN A 366 19.31 -29.95 -12.84
N LYS A 367 18.33 -29.22 -12.30
CA LYS A 367 17.69 -28.09 -12.98
C LYS A 367 18.21 -26.77 -12.40
N MET A 368 18.98 -26.04 -13.21
CA MET A 368 19.52 -24.72 -12.85
C MET A 368 18.83 -23.57 -13.59
N ALA A 369 18.20 -23.87 -14.73
CA ALA A 369 17.45 -22.89 -15.51
C ALA A 369 16.18 -22.47 -14.76
N SER A 370 15.93 -21.16 -14.70
CA SER A 370 14.68 -20.63 -14.17
C SER A 370 13.53 -20.99 -15.11
N PRO A 371 12.35 -21.39 -14.58
CA PRO A 371 11.15 -21.54 -15.39
C PRO A 371 10.77 -20.20 -16.04
N ILE A 372 10.11 -20.28 -17.20
CA ILE A 372 9.35 -19.18 -17.79
C ILE A 372 7.89 -19.61 -17.90
N ILE A 373 6.97 -18.65 -17.92
CA ILE A 373 5.53 -18.91 -17.96
C ILE A 373 4.90 -18.11 -19.08
N GLY A 374 4.20 -18.83 -19.96
CA GLY A 374 3.33 -18.24 -20.96
C GLY A 374 2.63 -19.28 -21.83
N ASP A 375 1.60 -18.88 -22.57
CA ASP A 375 0.89 -19.76 -23.51
C ASP A 375 1.80 -20.06 -24.72
N ILE A 376 2.40 -21.25 -24.74
CA ILE A 376 3.34 -21.66 -25.79
C ILE A 376 2.65 -22.51 -26.88
N ASN A 377 1.43 -22.97 -26.60
CA ASN A 377 0.72 -23.93 -27.44
C ASN A 377 -0.56 -23.34 -28.10
N SER A 378 -0.95 -22.12 -27.73
CA SER A 378 -2.13 -21.36 -28.17
C SER A 378 -3.47 -21.98 -27.81
N ASP A 379 -3.55 -22.64 -26.66
CA ASP A 379 -4.81 -23.12 -26.10
C ASP A 379 -5.55 -22.08 -25.24
N GLY A 380 -4.92 -20.91 -25.01
CA GLY A 380 -5.47 -19.83 -24.20
C GLY A 380 -5.22 -19.98 -22.69
N VAL A 381 -4.42 -20.96 -22.28
CA VAL A 381 -3.98 -21.20 -20.90
C VAL A 381 -2.46 -21.08 -20.85
N MET A 382 -1.92 -20.56 -19.75
CA MET A 382 -0.46 -20.43 -19.61
C MET A 382 0.19 -21.79 -19.35
N ASP A 383 1.37 -22.00 -19.94
CA ASP A 383 2.21 -23.16 -19.72
C ASP A 383 3.46 -22.80 -18.91
N VAL A 384 3.95 -23.76 -18.12
CA VAL A 384 5.25 -23.67 -17.43
C VAL A 384 6.31 -24.31 -18.31
N ILE A 385 7.20 -23.49 -18.88
CA ILE A 385 8.27 -23.93 -19.78
C ILE A 385 9.60 -24.01 -19.02
N ILE A 386 10.25 -25.16 -19.13
CA ILE A 386 11.48 -25.48 -18.40
C ILE A 386 12.49 -26.18 -19.30
N ALA A 387 13.77 -26.06 -18.94
CA ALA A 387 14.82 -26.88 -19.52
C ALA A 387 15.20 -28.03 -18.58
N GLU A 388 15.35 -29.22 -19.15
CA GLU A 388 15.66 -30.45 -18.42
C GLU A 388 16.73 -31.25 -19.17
N GLY A 389 17.99 -31.04 -18.80
CA GLY A 389 19.14 -31.68 -19.43
C GLY A 389 19.33 -31.16 -20.85
N LEU A 390 19.13 -32.03 -21.84
CA LEU A 390 19.25 -31.72 -23.27
C LEU A 390 17.92 -31.31 -23.92
N SER A 391 16.85 -31.25 -23.15
CA SER A 391 15.49 -31.04 -23.67
C SER A 391 14.81 -29.84 -23.04
N ILE A 392 13.82 -29.31 -23.74
CA ILE A 392 12.85 -28.33 -23.26
C ILE A 392 11.54 -29.07 -23.06
N PHE A 393 10.82 -28.72 -22.01
CA PHE A 393 9.47 -29.19 -21.73
C PHE A 393 8.55 -28.01 -21.48
N ALA A 394 7.29 -28.14 -21.88
CA ALA A 394 6.20 -27.28 -21.41
C ALA A 394 5.13 -28.14 -20.74
N TYR A 395 4.67 -27.69 -19.59
CA TYR A 395 3.62 -28.33 -18.82
C TYR A 395 2.43 -27.39 -18.68
N ASP A 396 1.22 -27.90 -18.90
CA ASP A 396 -0.01 -27.14 -18.65
C ASP A 396 -0.17 -26.83 -17.14
N ALA A 397 -1.20 -26.05 -16.81
CA ALA A 397 -1.55 -25.69 -15.44
C ALA A 397 -1.73 -26.88 -14.48
N TYR A 398 -1.98 -28.09 -15.00
CA TYR A 398 -2.19 -29.33 -14.25
C TYR A 398 -0.97 -30.27 -14.26
N GLY A 399 0.13 -29.83 -14.85
CA GLY A 399 1.38 -30.57 -14.95
C GLY A 399 1.36 -31.66 -16.02
N THR A 400 0.45 -31.60 -16.99
CA THR A 400 0.49 -32.47 -18.17
C THR A 400 1.55 -31.93 -19.12
N CYS A 401 2.46 -32.79 -19.58
CA CYS A 401 3.42 -32.40 -20.61
C CYS A 401 2.67 -32.14 -21.92
N VAL A 402 2.63 -30.89 -22.36
CA VAL A 402 2.03 -30.48 -23.65
C VAL A 402 3.08 -30.38 -24.74
N LEU A 403 4.35 -30.27 -24.36
CA LEU A 403 5.47 -30.17 -25.28
C LEU A 403 6.76 -30.75 -24.71
N ASP A 404 7.54 -31.40 -25.58
CA ASP A 404 8.95 -31.66 -25.36
C ASP A 404 9.77 -31.55 -26.66
N SER A 405 11.01 -31.06 -26.57
CA SER A 405 11.93 -30.98 -27.71
C SER A 405 13.39 -31.10 -27.27
N ASP A 406 14.21 -31.79 -28.06
CA ASP A 406 15.67 -31.92 -27.85
C ASP A 406 16.42 -30.76 -28.52
N VAL A 407 17.32 -30.12 -27.77
CA VAL A 407 18.19 -29.02 -28.23
C VAL A 407 19.66 -29.43 -28.32
N GLY A 408 19.98 -30.70 -28.03
CA GLY A 408 21.27 -31.32 -28.29
C GLY A 408 22.43 -30.79 -27.44
N GLY A 409 22.14 -30.00 -26.40
CA GLY A 409 23.13 -29.43 -25.48
C GLY A 409 22.48 -29.04 -24.15
N ASN A 410 23.27 -29.00 -23.08
CA ASN A 410 22.75 -28.65 -21.75
C ASN A 410 22.38 -27.16 -21.67
N VAL A 411 21.25 -26.88 -21.00
CA VAL A 411 20.70 -25.54 -20.78
C VAL A 411 20.63 -25.28 -19.28
N PHE A 412 21.41 -24.32 -18.77
CA PHE A 412 21.41 -23.90 -17.36
C PHE A 412 20.92 -22.46 -17.14
N ASN A 413 20.58 -21.76 -18.22
CA ASN A 413 20.03 -20.42 -18.26
C ASN A 413 18.52 -20.48 -18.55
N ALA A 414 17.79 -19.41 -18.23
CA ALA A 414 16.40 -19.30 -18.64
C ALA A 414 16.32 -19.19 -20.18
N MET A 415 15.18 -19.63 -20.73
CA MET A 415 14.80 -19.33 -22.10
C MET A 415 14.11 -17.96 -22.15
N ALA A 416 13.83 -17.47 -23.35
CA ALA A 416 13.00 -16.29 -23.52
C ALA A 416 11.98 -16.52 -24.64
N MET A 417 10.74 -16.11 -24.42
CA MET A 417 9.67 -16.20 -25.42
C MET A 417 9.09 -14.83 -25.79
N GLY A 418 8.65 -14.68 -27.02
CA GLY A 418 7.92 -13.51 -27.49
C GLY A 418 7.86 -13.43 -29.01
N ASP A 419 6.99 -12.57 -29.54
CA ASP A 419 6.98 -12.21 -30.97
C ASP A 419 8.17 -11.31 -31.26
N ILE A 420 9.24 -11.87 -31.83
CA ILE A 420 10.50 -11.16 -32.08
C ILE A 420 10.56 -10.54 -33.46
N ASP A 421 9.83 -11.09 -34.45
CA ASP A 421 9.84 -10.61 -35.83
C ASP A 421 8.56 -9.86 -36.24
N ALA A 422 7.61 -9.71 -35.31
CA ALA A 422 6.33 -9.04 -35.46
C ALA A 422 5.38 -9.74 -36.44
N ASP A 423 5.47 -11.07 -36.58
CA ASP A 423 4.58 -11.86 -37.43
C ASP A 423 3.29 -12.33 -36.72
N GLY A 424 3.17 -12.08 -35.41
CA GLY A 424 2.05 -12.48 -34.56
C GLY A 424 2.18 -13.89 -33.99
N LYS A 425 3.32 -14.55 -34.14
CA LYS A 425 3.64 -15.83 -33.51
C LYS A 425 4.65 -15.65 -32.39
N THR A 426 4.75 -16.69 -31.58
CA THR A 426 5.65 -16.73 -30.45
C THR A 426 6.94 -17.41 -30.86
N GLU A 427 8.07 -16.72 -30.72
CA GLU A 427 9.40 -17.33 -30.84
C GLU A 427 9.95 -17.70 -29.47
N LEU A 428 10.55 -18.89 -29.37
CA LEU A 428 11.27 -19.35 -28.19
C LEU A 428 12.77 -19.38 -28.47
N ILE A 429 13.53 -18.57 -27.71
CA ILE A 429 14.98 -18.48 -27.79
C ILE A 429 15.65 -19.34 -26.71
N VAL A 430 16.56 -20.19 -27.16
CA VAL A 430 17.24 -21.17 -26.31
C VAL A 430 18.74 -21.11 -26.52
N ALA A 431 19.49 -20.91 -25.45
CA ALA A 431 20.95 -20.94 -25.46
C ALA A 431 21.47 -22.21 -24.79
N THR A 432 22.45 -22.89 -25.41
CA THR A 432 22.99 -24.17 -24.95
C THR A 432 24.52 -24.13 -24.72
N GLY A 433 25.06 -25.26 -24.26
CA GLY A 433 26.49 -25.50 -24.11
C GLY A 433 26.99 -25.36 -22.68
N ALA A 434 26.07 -25.31 -21.70
CA ALA A 434 26.41 -25.06 -20.30
C ALA A 434 27.29 -26.15 -19.66
N ASP A 435 27.42 -27.32 -20.30
CA ASP A 435 28.31 -28.43 -19.93
C ASP A 435 29.75 -28.29 -20.47
N GLY A 436 30.05 -27.19 -21.16
CA GLY A 436 31.37 -26.91 -21.72
C GLY A 436 31.57 -27.36 -23.17
N GLN A 437 30.51 -27.79 -23.86
CA GLN A 437 30.53 -28.05 -25.31
C GLN A 437 30.34 -26.75 -26.12
N THR A 438 30.30 -26.86 -27.46
CA THR A 438 30.02 -25.71 -28.36
C THR A 438 28.61 -25.18 -28.10
N GLY A 439 28.49 -23.92 -27.68
CA GLY A 439 27.21 -23.30 -27.38
C GLY A 439 26.47 -22.87 -28.64
N LYS A 440 25.16 -23.14 -28.68
CA LYS A 440 24.28 -22.78 -29.79
C LYS A 440 23.12 -21.92 -29.30
N LEU A 441 22.67 -21.02 -30.17
CA LEU A 441 21.46 -20.24 -29.99
C LEU A 441 20.42 -20.73 -30.98
N PHE A 442 19.26 -21.16 -30.48
CA PHE A 442 18.14 -21.65 -31.28
C PHE A 442 16.99 -20.65 -31.24
N CYS A 443 16.25 -20.56 -32.34
CA CYS A 443 14.95 -19.92 -32.40
C CYS A 443 13.92 -20.90 -32.93
N TYR A 444 12.87 -21.11 -32.15
CA TYR A 444 11.70 -21.90 -32.54
C TYR A 444 10.50 -20.99 -32.70
N GLU A 445 9.87 -20.98 -33.88
CA GLU A 445 8.53 -20.42 -34.07
C GLU A 445 7.52 -21.43 -33.50
N THR A 446 6.56 -20.95 -32.71
CA THR A 446 5.61 -21.79 -31.97
C THR A 446 4.16 -21.43 -32.30
N GLY A 447 3.33 -21.20 -31.28
CA GLY A 447 1.93 -20.79 -31.43
C GLY A 447 1.75 -19.32 -31.83
N THR A 448 0.50 -18.86 -31.82
CA THR A 448 0.14 -17.44 -31.89
C THR A 448 0.58 -16.73 -30.61
N PHE A 449 1.19 -15.55 -30.75
CA PHE A 449 1.57 -14.75 -29.61
C PHE A 449 0.37 -14.03 -29.02
N ASN A 450 0.22 -14.17 -27.70
CA ASN A 450 -0.70 -13.38 -26.91
C ASN A 450 0.05 -12.77 -25.73
N GLU A 451 0.28 -11.45 -25.81
CA GLU A 451 1.00 -10.70 -24.78
C GLU A 451 0.34 -10.84 -23.40
N SER A 452 -0.99 -10.91 -23.31
CA SER A 452 -1.68 -11.08 -22.03
C SER A 452 -1.49 -12.46 -21.39
N LEU A 453 -1.01 -13.44 -22.18
CA LEU A 453 -0.71 -14.79 -21.71
C LEU A 453 0.80 -15.06 -21.68
N ALA A 454 1.63 -14.02 -21.80
CA ALA A 454 3.07 -14.07 -21.59
C ALA A 454 3.41 -13.44 -20.23
N ALA A 455 3.00 -14.09 -19.14
CA ALA A 455 3.07 -13.52 -17.79
C ALA A 455 4.50 -13.44 -17.23
N TRP A 456 5.34 -14.44 -17.54
CA TRP A 456 6.74 -14.50 -17.12
C TRP A 456 7.64 -15.04 -18.25
N PRO A 457 7.72 -14.35 -19.40
CA PRO A 457 8.23 -14.91 -20.66
C PRO A 457 9.75 -15.09 -20.71
N MET A 458 10.49 -14.48 -19.80
CA MET A 458 11.95 -14.53 -19.77
C MET A 458 12.48 -14.44 -18.34
N PHE A 459 13.81 -14.50 -18.20
CA PHE A 459 14.47 -14.34 -16.90
C PHE A 459 13.97 -13.06 -16.22
N ARG A 460 13.38 -13.23 -15.02
CA ARG A 460 12.89 -12.13 -14.18
C ARG A 460 11.83 -11.26 -14.84
N LYS A 461 10.90 -11.96 -15.52
CA LYS A 461 9.64 -11.45 -16.07
C LYS A 461 9.81 -10.61 -17.33
N ASP A 462 10.71 -9.63 -17.34
CA ASP A 462 10.87 -8.70 -18.45
C ASP A 462 12.33 -8.28 -18.67
N ALA A 463 12.57 -7.54 -19.76
CA ALA A 463 13.91 -7.07 -20.11
C ALA A 463 14.51 -6.08 -19.11
N ARG A 464 13.69 -5.47 -18.24
CA ARG A 464 14.14 -4.60 -17.13
C ARG A 464 14.52 -5.39 -15.88
N HIS A 465 14.31 -6.71 -15.90
CA HIS A 465 14.46 -7.59 -14.75
C HIS A 465 13.69 -7.10 -13.51
N SER A 466 12.49 -6.52 -13.71
CA SER A 466 11.65 -6.06 -12.59
C SER A 466 11.41 -7.18 -11.59
N ALA A 467 11.29 -8.42 -12.09
CA ALA A 467 10.91 -9.60 -11.33
C ALA A 467 9.62 -9.42 -10.53
N SER A 468 8.77 -8.47 -10.94
CA SER A 468 7.64 -8.00 -10.16
C SER A 468 6.39 -7.84 -11.01
N TYR A 469 5.24 -8.21 -10.45
CA TYR A 469 3.97 -7.63 -10.86
C TYR A 469 3.90 -6.23 -10.25
N GLY A 470 3.87 -5.18 -11.09
CA GLY A 470 3.65 -3.83 -10.59
C GLY A 470 2.31 -3.74 -9.84
N HIS A 471 2.18 -2.76 -8.96
CA HIS A 471 0.92 -2.56 -8.22
C HIS A 471 -0.23 -2.24 -9.19
N GLU A 472 -1.15 -3.18 -9.36
CA GLU A 472 -2.38 -2.91 -10.09
C GLU A 472 -3.40 -2.25 -9.17
N GLU A 473 -4.03 -1.17 -9.65
CA GLU A 473 -5.10 -0.55 -8.89
C GLU A 473 -6.27 -1.52 -8.78
N VAL A 474 -6.56 -1.95 -7.56
CA VAL A 474 -7.76 -2.76 -7.28
C VAL A 474 -9.00 -1.93 -7.61
N PRO A 475 -9.89 -2.36 -8.53
CA PRO A 475 -11.11 -1.62 -8.86
C PRO A 475 -12.10 -1.60 -7.68
N ASP A 476 -13.02 -0.63 -7.67
CA ASP A 476 -14.13 -0.66 -6.72
C ASP A 476 -15.01 -1.89 -6.97
N MET A 477 -15.42 -2.57 -5.88
CA MET A 477 -16.22 -3.79 -5.88
C MET A 477 -17.58 -3.59 -6.57
N TRP A 478 -18.12 -2.38 -6.52
CA TRP A 478 -19.38 -2.02 -7.15
C TRP A 478 -19.17 -0.88 -8.15
N PRO A 479 -19.85 -0.93 -9.31
CA PRO A 479 -19.83 0.18 -10.23
C PRO A 479 -20.54 1.40 -9.60
N PRO A 480 -20.20 2.63 -10.02
CA PRO A 480 -20.67 3.86 -9.37
C PRO A 480 -22.19 3.96 -9.19
N GLU A 481 -22.98 3.44 -10.13
CA GLU A 481 -24.44 3.45 -10.09
C GLU A 481 -25.08 2.53 -9.03
N GLN A 482 -24.30 1.60 -8.47
CA GLN A 482 -24.75 0.71 -7.39
C GLN A 482 -24.39 1.26 -6.01
N VAL A 483 -23.43 2.19 -5.92
CA VAL A 483 -23.01 2.80 -4.66
C VAL A 483 -24.09 3.76 -4.16
N GLN A 484 -24.65 3.47 -2.99
CA GLN A 484 -25.70 4.30 -2.36
C GLN A 484 -25.19 5.10 -1.16
N SER A 485 -24.09 4.66 -0.53
CA SER A 485 -23.40 5.42 0.52
C SER A 485 -21.94 5.54 0.20
N ARG A 486 -21.39 6.72 0.52
CA ARG A 486 -19.99 7.05 0.33
C ARG A 486 -19.53 7.96 1.46
N SER A 487 -18.31 7.75 1.94
CA SER A 487 -17.67 8.64 2.91
C SER A 487 -16.19 8.76 2.57
N TYR A 488 -15.69 9.98 2.54
CA TYR A 488 -14.28 10.29 2.34
C TYR A 488 -13.67 10.91 3.59
N LEU A 489 -12.43 10.53 3.85
CA LEU A 489 -11.58 11.00 4.94
C LEU A 489 -10.19 11.29 4.35
N ALA A 490 -9.79 12.56 4.27
CA ALA A 490 -8.55 13.02 3.63
C ALA A 490 -7.32 12.97 4.55
N GLU A 491 -7.49 13.07 5.86
CA GLU A 491 -6.42 12.86 6.82
C GLU A 491 -6.27 11.37 7.20
N GLY A 492 -5.04 10.99 7.51
CA GLY A 492 -4.67 9.76 8.18
C GLY A 492 -3.16 9.59 8.19
N TYR A 493 -2.63 8.93 9.22
CA TYR A 493 -1.20 8.62 9.35
C TYR A 493 -1.01 7.43 10.30
N THR A 494 -0.32 6.40 9.83
CA THR A 494 -0.09 5.17 10.59
C THR A 494 1.35 4.97 11.04
N GLY A 495 2.17 6.01 10.95
CA GLY A 495 3.55 5.99 11.43
C GLY A 495 3.70 6.01 12.96
N PRO A 496 4.96 5.99 13.45
CA PRO A 496 5.24 5.84 14.87
C PRO A 496 4.54 6.89 15.74
N GLY A 497 3.87 6.41 16.80
CA GLY A 497 3.17 7.26 17.76
C GLY A 497 1.71 7.55 17.42
N PHE A 498 1.18 7.05 16.31
CA PHE A 498 -0.20 7.24 15.89
C PHE A 498 -1.02 5.94 15.93
N SER A 499 -2.30 6.05 16.25
CA SER A 499 -3.27 4.95 16.21
C SER A 499 -4.56 5.47 15.59
N GLU A 500 -4.85 5.00 14.38
CA GLU A 500 -5.97 5.44 13.56
C GLU A 500 -7.04 4.35 13.43
N TYR A 501 -8.29 4.78 13.50
CA TYR A 501 -9.48 3.94 13.43
C TYR A 501 -10.52 4.54 12.50
N VAL A 502 -11.07 3.71 11.60
CA VAL A 502 -12.28 4.04 10.86
C VAL A 502 -13.48 3.39 11.56
N LEU A 503 -14.47 4.21 11.88
CA LEU A 503 -15.65 3.83 12.65
C LEU A 503 -16.89 3.98 11.77
N MET A 504 -17.63 2.89 11.58
CA MET A 504 -18.76 2.85 10.64
C MET A 504 -20.02 2.39 11.35
N MET A 505 -21.14 3.02 11.03
CA MET A 505 -22.46 2.69 11.57
C MET A 505 -23.36 2.11 10.48
N ASN A 506 -23.96 0.96 10.76
CA ASN A 506 -25.05 0.39 9.98
C ASN A 506 -26.39 0.64 10.71
N PRO A 507 -27.18 1.66 10.30
CA PRO A 507 -28.48 1.93 10.90
C PRO A 507 -29.58 0.94 10.44
N LEU A 508 -29.29 0.12 9.43
CA LEU A 508 -30.28 -0.71 8.73
C LEU A 508 -30.62 -1.96 9.54
N ASN A 509 -31.78 -2.54 9.28
CA ASN A 509 -32.22 -3.79 9.90
C ASN A 509 -31.73 -5.06 9.16
N TYR A 510 -30.75 -4.91 8.27
CA TYR A 510 -30.04 -5.99 7.58
C TYR A 510 -28.53 -5.67 7.51
N GLU A 511 -27.72 -6.69 7.21
CA GLU A 511 -26.26 -6.55 7.13
C GLU A 511 -25.86 -5.63 5.96
N ALA A 512 -24.86 -4.76 6.20
CA ALA A 512 -24.30 -3.87 5.18
C ALA A 512 -22.94 -4.38 4.72
N GLN A 513 -22.73 -4.44 3.40
CA GLN A 513 -21.42 -4.74 2.81
C GLN A 513 -20.70 -3.41 2.58
N VAL A 514 -19.43 -3.36 2.97
CA VAL A 514 -18.65 -2.11 2.97
C VAL A 514 -17.27 -2.38 2.43
N GLN A 515 -16.83 -1.56 1.49
CA GLN A 515 -15.45 -1.52 1.02
C GLN A 515 -14.78 -0.26 1.54
N LEU A 516 -13.61 -0.43 2.15
CA LEU A 516 -12.67 0.64 2.49
C LEU A 516 -11.54 0.61 1.48
N ARG A 517 -11.22 1.76 0.89
CA ARG A 517 -10.04 1.99 0.07
C ARG A 517 -9.12 2.94 0.83
N TYR A 518 -7.95 2.44 1.19
CA TYR A 518 -6.86 3.24 1.73
C TYR A 518 -6.06 3.79 0.55
N VAL A 519 -5.96 5.11 0.46
CA VAL A 519 -5.28 5.83 -0.62
C VAL A 519 -4.03 6.47 -0.06
N LEU A 520 -2.87 6.12 -0.63
CA LEU A 520 -1.54 6.50 -0.17
C LEU A 520 -1.00 7.73 -0.91
N ALA A 521 0.08 8.31 -0.40
CA ALA A 521 0.72 9.48 -1.02
C ALA A 521 1.35 9.16 -2.39
N SER A 522 1.79 7.90 -2.57
CA SER A 522 2.31 7.35 -3.82
C SER A 522 1.31 7.35 -4.97
N GLY A 523 0.00 7.40 -4.67
CA GLY A 523 -1.07 7.16 -5.64
C GLY A 523 -1.52 5.70 -5.69
N LEU A 524 -0.84 4.81 -4.95
CA LEU A 524 -1.25 3.42 -4.77
C LEU A 524 -2.37 3.31 -3.73
N SER A 525 -3.06 2.19 -3.73
CA SER A 525 -4.21 1.96 -2.86
C SER A 525 -4.37 0.51 -2.45
N VAL A 526 -4.84 0.31 -1.22
CA VAL A 526 -5.18 -1.01 -0.66
C VAL A 526 -6.68 -1.05 -0.37
N VAL A 527 -7.34 -2.16 -0.69
CA VAL A 527 -8.78 -2.35 -0.51
C VAL A 527 -9.07 -3.39 0.57
N LYS A 528 -10.00 -3.09 1.47
CA LYS A 528 -10.49 -3.99 2.51
C LYS A 528 -12.01 -4.06 2.47
N VAL A 529 -12.57 -5.26 2.39
CA VAL A 529 -14.02 -5.49 2.40
C VAL A 529 -14.45 -6.07 3.74
N VAL A 530 -15.53 -5.54 4.30
CA VAL A 530 -16.12 -6.00 5.58
C VAL A 530 -17.64 -6.04 5.50
N SER A 531 -18.25 -6.71 6.46
CA SER A 531 -19.71 -6.77 6.61
C SER A 531 -20.12 -6.32 8.02
N ILE A 532 -21.03 -5.36 8.11
CA ILE A 532 -21.49 -4.78 9.38
C ILE A 532 -22.88 -5.33 9.71
N PRO A 533 -23.07 -5.99 10.86
CA PRO A 533 -24.37 -6.53 11.23
C PRO A 533 -25.50 -5.49 11.28
N PRO A 534 -26.78 -5.91 11.23
CA PRO A 534 -27.92 -5.01 11.37
C PRO A 534 -27.87 -4.16 12.64
N ARG A 535 -28.22 -2.87 12.56
CA ARG A 535 -28.37 -1.94 13.70
C ARG A 535 -27.16 -1.98 14.64
N SER A 536 -25.97 -1.95 14.05
CA SER A 536 -24.73 -2.10 14.77
C SER A 536 -23.65 -1.19 14.17
N ARG A 537 -22.43 -1.34 14.67
CA ARG A 537 -21.27 -0.58 14.25
C ARG A 537 -20.05 -1.48 14.12
N MET A 538 -19.05 -0.99 13.39
CA MET A 538 -17.75 -1.65 13.28
C MET A 538 -16.63 -0.60 13.38
N THR A 539 -15.58 -0.93 14.14
CA THR A 539 -14.34 -0.16 14.22
C THR A 539 -13.22 -0.95 13.57
N ILE A 540 -12.49 -0.34 12.63
CA ILE A 540 -11.34 -0.97 11.95
C ILE A 540 -10.07 -0.19 12.30
N PRO A 541 -9.05 -0.83 12.92
CA PRO A 541 -7.74 -0.22 13.10
C PRO A 541 -6.99 -0.14 11.77
N VAL A 542 -6.68 1.06 11.30
CA VAL A 542 -6.01 1.29 10.01
C VAL A 542 -4.56 0.81 10.06
N ASN A 543 -3.88 1.00 11.19
CA ASN A 543 -2.48 0.56 11.42
C ASN A 543 -2.25 -0.96 11.22
N THR A 544 -3.32 -1.77 11.24
CA THR A 544 -3.20 -3.22 10.99
C THR A 544 -3.12 -3.57 9.50
N THR A 545 -3.48 -2.63 8.64
CA THR A 545 -3.47 -2.80 7.18
C THR A 545 -2.41 -1.88 6.55
N ILE A 546 -2.39 -0.59 6.88
CA ILE A 546 -1.38 0.35 6.41
C ILE A 546 -0.42 0.66 7.55
N GLU A 547 0.88 0.46 7.36
CA GLU A 547 1.89 0.75 8.38
C GLU A 547 2.84 1.85 7.92
N GLY A 548 3.15 2.80 8.81
CA GLY A 548 4.25 3.72 8.57
C GLY A 548 3.94 4.92 7.68
N GLN A 549 2.71 5.06 7.18
CA GLN A 549 2.43 5.91 6.02
C GLN A 549 1.30 6.91 6.24
N ASP A 550 1.38 7.97 5.46
CA ASP A 550 0.30 8.91 5.17
C ASP A 550 -0.82 8.17 4.43
N VAL A 551 -2.04 8.20 4.99
CA VAL A 551 -3.19 7.46 4.43
C VAL A 551 -4.44 8.32 4.43
N SER A 552 -5.31 8.12 3.44
CA SER A 552 -6.66 8.68 3.37
C SER A 552 -7.62 7.55 3.06
N THR A 553 -8.89 7.66 3.41
CA THR A 553 -9.83 6.55 3.27
C THR A 553 -11.06 6.96 2.48
N SER A 554 -11.42 6.15 1.48
CA SER A 554 -12.74 6.19 0.83
C SER A 554 -13.52 4.94 1.23
N ILE A 555 -14.72 5.14 1.77
CA ILE A 555 -15.63 4.08 2.19
C ILE A 555 -16.84 4.09 1.26
N ILE A 556 -17.19 2.93 0.69
CA ILE A 556 -18.37 2.77 -0.17
C ILE A 556 -19.23 1.59 0.24
N SER A 557 -20.52 1.71 -0.02
CA SER A 557 -21.48 0.64 0.18
C SER A 557 -22.62 0.72 -0.84
N PRO A 558 -23.15 -0.41 -1.33
CA PRO A 558 -24.33 -0.42 -2.17
C PRO A 558 -25.62 -0.20 -1.38
N GLN A 559 -25.53 -0.14 -0.04
CA GLN A 559 -26.63 0.20 0.85
C GLN A 559 -26.64 1.70 1.18
N PRO A 560 -27.81 2.32 1.43
CA PRO A 560 -27.92 3.72 1.84
C PRO A 560 -27.57 3.90 3.34
N ASP A 561 -27.41 5.14 3.77
CA ASP A 561 -27.28 5.58 5.16
C ASP A 561 -26.07 5.01 5.94
N LEU A 562 -25.05 4.45 5.27
CA LEU A 562 -23.78 4.15 5.91
C LEU A 562 -23.02 5.46 6.13
N ILE A 563 -22.71 5.77 7.38
CA ILE A 563 -21.84 6.89 7.75
C ILE A 563 -20.54 6.37 8.36
N ALA A 564 -19.45 7.12 8.15
CA ALA A 564 -18.14 6.80 8.69
C ALA A 564 -17.53 8.03 9.39
N GLU A 565 -16.83 7.75 10.48
CA GLU A 565 -15.98 8.69 11.22
C GLU A 565 -14.56 8.13 11.28
N ARG A 566 -13.58 8.99 11.56
CA ARG A 566 -12.18 8.61 11.79
C ARG A 566 -11.65 9.18 13.08
N ALA A 567 -11.33 8.30 14.02
CA ALA A 567 -10.63 8.65 15.24
C ALA A 567 -9.13 8.39 15.09
N LEU A 568 -8.33 9.31 15.61
CA LEU A 568 -6.88 9.20 15.59
C LEU A 568 -6.33 9.65 16.94
N TYR A 569 -5.52 8.80 17.57
CA TYR A 569 -4.87 9.03 18.87
C TYR A 569 -3.36 9.07 18.66
N PHE A 570 -2.66 10.02 19.29
CA PHE A 570 -1.27 10.27 18.94
C PHE A 570 -0.38 10.73 20.10
N ASN A 571 0.92 10.47 19.92
CA ASN A 571 2.04 11.12 20.59
C ASN A 571 2.89 11.80 19.53
N TYR A 572 2.50 13.01 19.15
CA TYR A 572 3.06 13.76 18.04
C TYR A 572 4.36 14.47 18.44
N ASN A 573 5.40 14.40 17.60
CA ASN A 573 6.65 15.13 17.83
C ASN A 573 6.56 16.56 17.26
N GLY A 574 6.09 17.51 18.06
CA GLY A 574 5.83 18.90 17.65
C GLY A 574 7.07 19.80 17.60
N GLY A 575 8.28 19.24 17.46
CA GLY A 575 9.54 19.97 17.41
C GLY A 575 10.02 20.58 18.74
N SER A 576 9.10 20.96 19.63
CA SER A 576 9.39 21.44 20.99
C SER A 576 9.16 20.39 22.08
N GLY A 577 8.86 19.14 21.69
CA GLY A 577 8.51 18.04 22.59
C GLY A 577 7.45 17.12 21.99
N VAL A 578 7.02 16.15 22.80
CA VAL A 578 5.91 15.24 22.45
C VAL A 578 4.58 15.86 22.89
N TRP A 579 3.64 16.00 21.98
CA TRP A 579 2.28 16.48 22.22
C TRP A 579 1.32 15.30 22.07
N SER A 580 0.69 14.91 23.18
CA SER A 580 -0.27 13.82 23.21
C SER A 580 -1.68 14.35 23.01
N GLY A 581 -2.52 13.59 22.30
CA GLY A 581 -3.90 13.95 22.04
C GLY A 581 -4.62 12.91 21.21
N GLY A 582 -5.80 13.30 20.75
CA GLY A 582 -6.53 12.57 19.72
C GLY A 582 -7.67 13.43 19.21
N HIS A 583 -8.22 13.08 18.05
CA HIS A 583 -9.32 13.78 17.43
C HIS A 583 -10.17 12.83 16.58
N ASN A 584 -11.37 13.30 16.22
CA ASN A 584 -12.29 12.58 15.37
C ASN A 584 -12.89 13.52 14.31
N VAL A 585 -13.36 12.97 13.19
CA VAL A 585 -14.03 13.73 12.14
C VAL A 585 -15.09 12.88 11.43
N MET A 586 -16.19 13.52 11.02
CA MET A 586 -17.22 12.93 10.16
C MET A 586 -16.76 12.94 8.70
N GLY A 587 -16.89 11.80 8.02
CA GLY A 587 -16.61 11.70 6.59
C GLY A 587 -17.61 12.48 5.72
N VAL A 588 -17.17 12.92 4.56
CA VAL A 588 -18.02 13.64 3.59
C VAL A 588 -18.46 12.73 2.45
N SER A 589 -19.66 12.94 1.91
CA SER A 589 -20.24 12.05 0.89
C SER A 589 -19.70 12.26 -0.53
N ALA A 590 -19.09 13.41 -0.81
CA ALA A 590 -18.59 13.74 -2.14
C ALA A 590 -17.39 14.70 -2.10
N PRO A 591 -16.40 14.53 -2.99
CA PRO A 591 -15.36 15.53 -3.22
C PRO A 591 -15.97 16.80 -3.82
N GLN A 592 -15.34 17.94 -3.56
CA GLN A 592 -15.76 19.27 -4.01
C GLN A 592 -14.57 20.05 -4.58
N ARG A 593 -14.87 21.09 -5.36
CA ARG A 593 -13.85 22.00 -5.91
C ARG A 593 -13.50 23.16 -4.97
N GLU A 594 -14.29 23.37 -3.92
CA GLU A 594 -14.06 24.43 -2.96
C GLU A 594 -14.22 23.89 -1.55
N TRP A 595 -13.28 24.25 -0.67
CA TRP A 595 -13.30 23.92 0.75
C TRP A 595 -12.88 25.14 1.57
N TYR A 596 -13.47 25.30 2.74
CA TYR A 596 -13.26 26.47 3.59
C TYR A 596 -12.98 26.06 5.04
N PHE A 597 -12.04 26.77 5.67
CA PHE A 597 -11.62 26.54 7.06
C PHE A 597 -11.49 27.88 7.78
N ALA A 598 -12.26 28.10 8.85
CA ALA A 598 -12.29 29.39 9.55
C ALA A 598 -11.22 29.53 10.65
N GLU A 599 -10.79 28.42 11.25
CA GLU A 599 -9.64 28.37 12.16
C GLU A 599 -8.36 27.92 11.43
N GLY A 600 -7.23 28.36 11.97
CA GLY A 600 -5.88 27.90 11.68
C GLY A 600 -4.89 28.71 12.51
N CYS A 601 -3.79 28.10 12.93
CA CYS A 601 -2.76 28.78 13.71
C CYS A 601 -1.36 28.28 13.36
N THR A 602 -0.44 29.19 13.04
CA THR A 602 0.99 28.88 12.82
C THR A 602 1.89 29.59 13.83
N ARG A 603 1.33 30.07 14.94
CA ARG A 603 2.11 30.62 16.05
C ARG A 603 2.98 29.55 16.69
N PRO A 604 4.06 29.92 17.40
CA PRO A 604 4.86 28.97 18.18
C PRO A 604 3.99 28.10 19.08
N GLY A 605 4.17 26.77 18.98
CA GLY A 605 3.37 25.78 19.69
C GLY A 605 2.16 25.25 18.91
N PHE A 606 2.00 25.60 17.63
CA PHE A 606 0.98 25.04 16.74
C PHE A 606 1.59 24.55 15.43
N ASN A 607 1.24 23.32 15.05
CA ASN A 607 1.52 22.76 13.74
C ASN A 607 0.18 22.53 13.03
N THR A 608 -0.24 23.51 12.21
CA THR A 608 -1.39 23.38 11.31
C THR A 608 -0.97 22.66 10.03
N TRP A 609 -1.80 21.71 9.63
CA TRP A 609 -1.67 20.91 8.42
C TRP A 609 -2.96 21.02 7.62
N LEU A 610 -2.86 20.82 6.31
CA LEU A 610 -4.01 20.68 5.41
C LEU A 610 -3.82 19.40 4.61
N THR A 611 -4.72 18.44 4.81
CA THR A 611 -4.68 17.14 4.13
C THR A 611 -5.69 17.13 2.99
N LEU A 612 -5.24 16.69 1.82
CA LEU A 612 -5.98 16.71 0.58
C LEU A 612 -6.03 15.30 0.01
N GLN A 613 -7.21 14.85 -0.41
CA GLN A 613 -7.38 13.59 -1.14
C GLN A 613 -7.92 13.90 -2.53
N ASN A 614 -7.25 13.39 -3.57
CA ASN A 614 -7.73 13.42 -4.94
C ASN A 614 -8.22 12.02 -5.33
N PRO A 615 -9.53 11.75 -5.24
CA PRO A 615 -10.08 10.45 -5.67
C PRO A 615 -10.19 10.34 -7.20
N GLY A 616 -9.87 11.42 -7.95
CA GLY A 616 -9.98 11.47 -9.40
C GLY A 616 -8.78 10.85 -10.13
N THR A 617 -8.98 10.54 -11.41
CA THR A 617 -7.96 9.93 -12.29
C THR A 617 -7.02 10.94 -12.94
N GLN A 618 -7.09 12.21 -12.54
CA GLN A 618 -6.30 13.30 -13.12
C GLN A 618 -5.57 14.04 -12.00
N ASP A 619 -4.33 14.44 -12.27
CA ASP A 619 -3.60 15.36 -11.41
C ASP A 619 -4.40 16.65 -11.24
N THR A 620 -4.50 17.11 -10.00
CA THR A 620 -5.31 18.26 -9.65
C THR A 620 -4.43 19.37 -9.12
N ARG A 621 -4.47 20.52 -9.80
CA ARG A 621 -3.92 21.76 -9.24
C ARG A 621 -4.88 22.30 -8.18
N VAL A 622 -4.31 22.64 -7.03
CA VAL A 622 -5.01 23.17 -5.86
C VAL A 622 -4.43 24.52 -5.51
N TYR A 623 -5.29 25.52 -5.34
CA TYR A 623 -4.95 26.86 -4.92
C TYR A 623 -5.35 27.07 -3.46
N LEU A 624 -4.44 27.64 -2.68
CA LEU A 624 -4.56 27.84 -1.24
C LEU A 624 -4.51 29.33 -0.95
N ASP A 625 -5.67 29.91 -0.61
CA ASP A 625 -5.82 31.29 -0.18
C ASP A 625 -5.84 31.34 1.35
N TYR A 626 -4.78 31.88 1.94
CA TYR A 626 -4.64 32.08 3.38
C TYR A 626 -5.03 33.51 3.75
N PHE A 627 -6.14 33.68 4.46
CA PHE A 627 -6.49 34.98 5.04
C PHE A 627 -5.84 35.12 6.40
N CYS A 628 -4.88 36.03 6.54
CA CYS A 628 -4.07 36.18 7.74
C CYS A 628 -4.68 37.21 8.70
N GLY A 629 -4.49 37.05 10.00
CA GLY A 629 -5.10 37.89 11.03
C GLY A 629 -4.62 39.35 11.03
N ASP A 630 -3.53 39.66 10.34
CA ASP A 630 -3.04 41.01 10.09
C ASP A 630 -3.49 41.60 8.73
N GLY A 631 -4.22 40.83 7.93
CA GLY A 631 -4.68 41.17 6.58
C GLY A 631 -3.61 41.05 5.49
N ALA A 632 -2.43 40.52 5.79
CA ALA A 632 -1.40 40.23 4.80
C ALA A 632 -1.59 38.83 4.22
N ASP A 633 -2.64 38.66 3.42
CA ASP A 633 -3.04 37.36 2.87
C ASP A 633 -1.97 36.75 1.95
N VAL A 634 -1.90 35.41 1.93
CA VAL A 634 -0.92 34.63 1.18
C VAL A 634 -1.62 33.69 0.21
N HIS A 635 -1.12 33.59 -1.02
CA HIS A 635 -1.61 32.66 -2.04
C HIS A 635 -0.53 31.65 -2.41
N LYS A 636 -0.90 30.37 -2.42
CA LYS A 636 -0.01 29.24 -2.76
C LYS A 636 -0.72 28.26 -3.70
N GLU A 637 0.07 27.41 -4.33
CA GLU A 637 -0.44 26.32 -5.16
C GLU A 637 0.26 25.00 -4.82
N ALA A 638 -0.45 23.90 -5.00
CA ALA A 638 0.06 22.53 -4.89
C ALA A 638 -0.52 21.66 -6.01
N ILE A 639 0.18 20.59 -6.37
CA ILE A 639 -0.34 19.54 -7.26
C ILE A 639 -0.64 18.30 -6.42
N VAL A 640 -1.90 17.89 -6.42
CA VAL A 640 -2.33 16.62 -5.82
C VAL A 640 -2.48 15.63 -6.97
N ARG A 641 -1.57 14.65 -7.04
CA ARG A 641 -1.56 13.63 -8.10
C ARG A 641 -2.89 12.88 -8.18
N ALA A 642 -3.18 12.31 -9.33
CA ALA A 642 -4.32 11.42 -9.52
C ALA A 642 -4.32 10.30 -8.47
N ARG A 643 -5.49 9.97 -7.92
CA ARG A 643 -5.70 8.84 -7.00
C ARG A 643 -4.76 8.81 -5.80
N SER A 644 -4.31 9.98 -5.35
CA SER A 644 -3.40 10.08 -4.23
C SER A 644 -3.95 10.99 -3.14
N ARG A 645 -3.19 11.05 -2.05
CA ARG A 645 -3.34 12.09 -1.03
C ARG A 645 -2.09 12.96 -0.94
N TYR A 646 -2.26 14.13 -0.35
CA TYR A 646 -1.20 15.10 -0.16
C TYR A 646 -1.38 15.85 1.16
N THR A 647 -0.28 16.19 1.83
CA THR A 647 -0.28 16.92 3.10
C THR A 647 0.52 18.20 2.96
N VAL A 648 -0.14 19.35 3.16
CA VAL A 648 0.50 20.66 3.18
C VAL A 648 0.83 21.06 4.61
N ALA A 649 2.09 21.39 4.87
CA ALA A 649 2.52 22.02 6.11
C ALA A 649 2.18 23.53 6.09
N VAL A 650 1.03 23.92 6.63
CA VAL A 650 0.61 25.34 6.65
C VAL A 650 1.59 26.22 7.46
N HIS A 651 2.25 25.63 8.45
CA HIS A 651 3.29 26.26 9.25
C HIS A 651 4.69 26.24 8.59
N GLY A 652 4.84 25.66 7.40
CA GLY A 652 6.07 25.68 6.59
C GLY A 652 6.05 26.77 5.52
N ASP A 653 7.23 27.12 4.98
CA ASP A 653 7.36 28.24 4.04
C ASP A 653 7.05 27.88 2.57
N ALA A 654 7.18 26.60 2.20
CA ALA A 654 7.04 26.13 0.82
C ALA A 654 5.62 26.41 0.30
N GLU A 655 4.63 25.80 0.94
CA GLU A 655 3.21 25.83 0.54
C GLU A 655 2.32 26.46 1.61
N GLY A 656 2.85 26.71 2.80
CA GLY A 656 2.17 27.41 3.89
C GLY A 656 2.60 28.87 4.03
N ILE A 657 2.31 29.44 5.20
CA ILE A 657 2.65 30.82 5.55
C ILE A 657 3.90 30.92 6.45
N GLY A 658 4.44 29.78 6.91
CA GLY A 658 5.53 29.76 7.89
C GLY A 658 5.07 29.94 9.34
N VAL A 659 6.00 29.86 10.29
CA VAL A 659 5.73 30.10 11.73
C VAL A 659 5.79 31.59 12.05
N HIS A 660 4.71 32.14 12.62
CA HIS A 660 4.61 33.58 12.93
C HIS A 660 4.13 33.85 14.35
N ASP A 661 4.96 34.49 15.16
CA ASP A 661 4.57 34.97 16.50
C ASP A 661 3.88 36.35 16.45
N SER A 662 2.87 36.48 15.60
CA SER A 662 2.09 37.72 15.42
C SER A 662 0.69 37.40 14.92
N LEU A 663 -0.17 38.41 14.72
CA LEU A 663 -1.51 38.23 14.12
C LEU A 663 -1.47 37.56 12.75
N HIS A 664 -0.35 37.64 12.03
CA HIS A 664 -0.14 36.92 10.79
C HIS A 664 -0.28 35.40 10.94
N GLY A 665 0.09 34.86 12.12
CA GLY A 665 0.01 33.44 12.42
C GLY A 665 -1.41 32.94 12.72
N ASP A 666 -2.40 33.83 12.83
CA ASP A 666 -3.81 33.44 12.92
C ASP A 666 -4.37 33.38 11.50
N VAL A 667 -4.74 32.20 11.00
CA VAL A 667 -5.04 32.00 9.57
C VAL A 667 -6.39 31.34 9.36
N SER A 668 -7.04 31.63 8.25
CA SER A 668 -8.18 30.87 7.71
C SER A 668 -7.87 30.51 6.26
N ILE A 669 -8.40 29.40 5.76
CA ILE A 669 -7.99 28.84 4.48
C ILE A 669 -9.20 28.74 3.56
N LYS A 670 -9.07 29.20 2.32
CA LYS A 670 -9.95 28.80 1.22
C LYS A 670 -9.12 27.96 0.25
N VAL A 671 -9.61 26.77 -0.04
CA VAL A 671 -9.01 25.81 -0.96
C VAL A 671 -9.87 25.78 -2.21
N THR A 672 -9.28 25.95 -3.39
CA THR A 672 -9.96 25.76 -4.68
C THR A 672 -9.17 24.83 -5.59
N SER A 673 -9.86 24.09 -6.46
CA SER A 673 -9.19 23.11 -7.31
C SER A 673 -9.84 22.94 -8.69
N ASP A 674 -9.04 22.50 -9.67
CA ASP A 674 -9.50 22.27 -11.04
C ASP A 674 -10.48 21.07 -11.13
N TYR A 675 -10.20 20.02 -10.33
CA TYR A 675 -11.03 18.83 -10.18
C TYR A 675 -11.45 18.63 -8.72
N PRO A 676 -12.59 17.94 -8.45
CA PRO A 676 -13.06 17.72 -7.10
C PRO A 676 -12.05 16.95 -6.24
N ILE A 677 -11.75 17.48 -5.05
CA ILE A 677 -10.91 16.87 -4.00
C ILE A 677 -11.68 16.81 -2.68
N VAL A 678 -11.10 16.18 -1.66
CA VAL A 678 -11.55 16.25 -0.26
C VAL A 678 -10.47 16.94 0.57
N ALA A 679 -10.86 17.79 1.51
CA ALA A 679 -9.92 18.53 2.34
C ALA A 679 -10.28 18.45 3.84
N GLU A 680 -9.29 18.14 4.65
CA GLU A 680 -9.33 18.18 6.12
C GLU A 680 -8.20 19.05 6.66
N ARG A 681 -8.37 19.58 7.88
CA ARG A 681 -7.35 20.43 8.53
C ARG A 681 -7.02 19.92 9.93
N PRO A 682 -6.04 19.00 10.06
CA PRO A 682 -5.49 18.65 11.34
C PRO A 682 -4.61 19.75 11.91
N MET A 683 -4.62 19.87 13.22
CA MET A 683 -3.74 20.76 13.95
C MET A 683 -3.29 20.10 15.25
N TYR A 684 -1.98 20.08 15.47
CA TYR A 684 -1.36 19.59 16.70
C TYR A 684 -0.75 20.76 17.44
N PHE A 685 -0.86 20.79 18.77
CA PHE A 685 -0.43 21.95 19.53
C PHE A 685 0.02 21.63 20.95
N ASN A 686 0.76 22.59 21.51
CA ASN A 686 0.91 22.78 22.95
C ASN A 686 0.42 24.18 23.33
N TYR A 687 -0.88 24.28 23.56
CA TYR A 687 -1.59 25.54 23.80
C TYR A 687 -1.10 26.19 25.10
N ASN A 688 -0.67 27.45 25.00
CA ASN A 688 -0.03 28.22 26.08
C ASN A 688 1.11 27.48 26.79
N GLY A 689 1.79 26.58 26.08
CA GLY A 689 2.89 25.77 26.62
C GLY A 689 2.47 24.77 27.71
N THR A 690 1.17 24.58 27.94
CA THR A 690 0.64 23.81 29.09
C THR A 690 -0.29 22.68 28.65
N TRP A 691 -1.13 22.89 27.63
CA TRP A 691 -2.10 21.90 27.18
C TRP A 691 -1.73 21.35 25.81
N SER A 692 -1.13 20.16 25.81
CA SER A 692 -0.94 19.41 24.57
C SER A 692 -2.26 18.88 24.04
N GLY A 693 -2.37 18.79 22.73
CA GLY A 693 -3.51 18.16 22.08
C GLY A 693 -3.42 18.29 20.57
N GLY A 694 -4.54 18.04 19.94
CA GLY A 694 -4.75 18.27 18.53
C GLY A 694 -6.20 18.01 18.18
N HIS A 695 -6.65 18.62 17.11
CA HIS A 695 -7.99 18.45 16.58
C HIS A 695 -7.95 18.47 15.07
N ASN A 696 -9.03 18.01 14.44
CA ASN A 696 -9.21 18.03 13.01
C ASN A 696 -10.62 18.50 12.66
N VAL A 697 -10.82 18.94 11.43
CA VAL A 697 -12.13 19.31 10.89
C VAL A 697 -12.19 19.01 9.39
N MET A 698 -13.35 18.54 8.93
CA MET A 698 -13.68 18.48 7.51
C MET A 698 -14.02 19.90 7.02
N GLY A 699 -13.46 20.32 5.89
CA GLY A 699 -13.75 21.66 5.37
C GLY A 699 -15.24 21.87 5.06
N ALA A 700 -15.72 23.10 5.15
CA ALA A 700 -17.05 23.44 4.65
C ALA A 700 -17.04 23.44 3.12
N ASN A 701 -18.09 22.90 2.49
CA ASN A 701 -18.24 22.89 1.03
C ASN A 701 -18.76 24.22 0.46
N SER A 702 -19.24 25.12 1.31
CA SER A 702 -19.76 26.43 0.91
C SER A 702 -19.88 27.37 2.12
N PRO A 703 -19.72 28.69 1.93
CA PRO A 703 -20.10 29.69 2.93
C PRO A 703 -21.62 29.79 3.07
N GLY A 704 -22.10 30.08 4.28
CA GLY A 704 -23.51 30.09 4.64
C GLY A 704 -23.91 31.31 5.48
N LEU A 705 -25.22 31.56 5.57
CA LEU A 705 -25.79 32.66 6.36
C LEU A 705 -26.08 32.28 7.81
N ASN A 706 -26.14 30.99 8.12
CA ASN A 706 -26.41 30.48 9.46
C ASN A 706 -25.41 29.36 9.78
N TRP A 707 -24.96 29.31 11.03
CA TRP A 707 -24.13 28.23 11.56
C TRP A 707 -24.56 27.88 12.99
N TYR A 708 -24.71 26.60 13.29
CA TYR A 708 -25.21 26.09 14.56
C TYR A 708 -24.16 25.24 15.25
N PHE A 709 -24.00 25.45 16.56
CA PHE A 709 -23.09 24.70 17.43
C PHE A 709 -23.81 24.28 18.71
N ALA A 710 -23.79 22.99 19.05
CA ALA A 710 -24.51 22.47 20.22
C ALA A 710 -23.66 22.36 21.50
N GLU A 711 -22.37 22.12 21.37
CA GLU A 711 -21.38 22.17 22.46
C GLU A 711 -20.70 23.55 22.54
N GLY A 712 -20.16 23.81 23.72
CA GLY A 712 -19.32 24.94 24.08
C GLY A 712 -19.20 25.01 25.61
N CYS A 713 -18.03 25.38 26.12
CA CYS A 713 -17.81 25.47 27.56
C CYS A 713 -16.90 26.66 27.93
N THR A 714 -17.36 27.47 28.86
CA THR A 714 -16.61 28.61 29.42
C THR A 714 -16.31 28.43 30.92
N ARG A 715 -16.48 27.21 31.42
CA ARG A 715 -16.10 26.86 32.80
C ARG A 715 -14.58 26.92 32.98
N PRO A 716 -14.09 27.10 34.22
CA PRO A 716 -12.66 27.02 34.51
C PRO A 716 -12.03 25.75 33.91
N GLY A 717 -10.94 25.93 33.16
CA GLY A 717 -10.27 24.84 32.44
C GLY A 717 -10.69 24.67 30.98
N PHE A 718 -11.59 25.51 30.45
CA PHE A 718 -11.95 25.55 29.04
C PHE A 718 -11.76 26.94 28.43
N ASN A 719 -11.11 26.99 27.28
CA ASN A 719 -11.01 28.15 26.42
C ASN A 719 -11.75 27.87 25.13
N THR A 720 -13.04 28.20 25.10
CA THR A 720 -13.84 28.16 23.86
C THR A 720 -13.58 29.40 23.03
N TRP A 721 -13.42 29.19 21.72
CA TRP A 721 -13.26 30.20 20.70
C TRP A 721 -14.28 29.98 19.59
N LEU A 722 -14.58 31.05 18.85
CA LEU A 722 -15.38 30.99 17.63
C LEU A 722 -14.60 31.71 16.53
N CYS A 723 -14.21 30.97 15.51
CA CYS A 723 -13.46 31.45 14.36
C CYS A 723 -14.40 31.66 13.19
N LEU A 724 -14.29 32.82 12.54
CA LEU A 724 -15.14 33.24 11.42
C LEU A 724 -14.28 33.61 10.23
N GLN A 725 -14.67 33.16 9.05
CA GLN A 725 -14.06 33.54 7.77
C GLN A 725 -15.11 34.20 6.90
N ASN A 726 -14.79 35.37 6.35
CA ASN A 726 -15.55 36.03 5.32
C ASN A 726 -14.77 35.96 3.99
N PRO A 727 -15.05 34.96 3.14
CA PRO A 727 -14.40 34.85 1.83
C PRO A 727 -15.01 35.81 0.79
N GLY A 728 -16.06 36.56 1.14
CA GLY A 728 -16.76 37.48 0.27
C GLY A 728 -16.08 38.84 0.14
N ASN A 729 -16.47 39.59 -0.89
CA ASN A 729 -15.93 40.92 -1.19
C ASN A 729 -16.69 42.06 -0.49
N SER A 730 -17.44 41.78 0.57
CA SER A 730 -18.22 42.77 1.32
C SER A 730 -18.17 42.42 2.80
N ASP A 731 -18.14 43.45 3.64
CA ASP A 731 -18.18 43.30 5.09
C ASP A 731 -19.46 42.56 5.50
N ALA A 732 -19.32 41.62 6.44
CA ALA A 732 -20.40 40.81 6.98
C ALA A 732 -20.75 41.28 8.39
N LEU A 733 -22.01 41.67 8.62
CA LEU A 733 -22.55 41.89 9.96
C LEU A 733 -22.99 40.53 10.53
N VAL A 734 -22.24 40.05 11.51
CA VAL A 734 -22.43 38.76 12.14
C VAL A 734 -23.09 38.92 13.51
N GLN A 735 -24.08 38.09 13.75
CA GLN A 735 -24.94 38.02 14.93
C GLN A 735 -24.64 36.73 15.68
N LEU A 736 -24.34 36.82 16.98
CA LEU A 736 -24.01 35.69 17.83
C LEU A 736 -25.07 35.55 18.93
N ASP A 737 -25.86 34.49 18.86
CA ASP A 737 -26.82 34.12 19.90
C ASP A 737 -26.25 32.96 20.73
N TYR A 738 -25.99 33.23 22.02
CA TYR A 738 -25.56 32.24 22.99
C TYR A 738 -26.76 31.72 23.77
N PHE A 739 -26.98 30.39 23.76
CA PHE A 739 -27.94 29.74 24.63
C PHE A 739 -27.18 29.03 25.75
N CYS A 740 -27.34 29.49 26.99
CA CYS A 740 -26.59 29.01 28.15
C CYS A 740 -27.33 27.87 28.88
N GLY A 741 -26.60 27.02 29.60
CA GLY A 741 -27.14 25.84 30.30
C GLY A 741 -28.04 26.15 31.49
N ASP A 742 -28.09 27.40 31.95
CA ASP A 742 -29.07 27.90 32.92
C ASP A 742 -30.36 28.44 32.27
N ALA A 743 -30.55 28.18 30.97
CA ALA A 743 -31.64 28.66 30.12
C ALA A 743 -31.69 30.18 29.89
N THR A 744 -30.61 30.90 30.22
CA THR A 744 -30.44 32.30 29.82
C THR A 744 -29.91 32.42 28.39
N ARG A 745 -30.01 33.63 27.84
CA ARG A 745 -29.64 33.94 26.46
C ARG A 745 -28.88 35.24 26.41
N GLU A 746 -27.82 35.24 25.62
CA GLU A 746 -27.02 36.43 25.36
C GLU A 746 -26.83 36.64 23.87
N HIS A 747 -26.70 37.91 23.49
CA HIS A 747 -26.62 38.33 22.10
C HIS A 747 -25.45 39.29 21.92
N ARG A 748 -24.71 39.14 20.82
CA ARG A 748 -23.58 40.00 20.42
C ARG A 748 -23.58 40.20 18.90
N GLU A 749 -22.95 41.27 18.46
CA GLU A 749 -22.76 41.59 17.05
C GLU A 749 -21.30 41.95 16.79
N LEU A 750 -20.78 41.56 15.63
CA LEU A 750 -19.48 41.99 15.13
C LEU A 750 -19.50 42.13 13.61
N VAL A 751 -18.60 42.95 13.08
CA VAL A 751 -18.36 43.04 11.63
C VAL A 751 -17.11 42.22 11.30
N VAL A 752 -17.23 41.31 10.34
CA VAL A 752 -16.10 40.61 9.73
C VAL A 752 -15.86 41.25 8.37
N ALA A 753 -14.71 41.91 8.18
CA ALA A 753 -14.42 42.62 6.95
C ALA A 753 -14.44 41.68 5.73
N ALA A 754 -14.58 42.26 4.53
CA ALA A 754 -14.42 41.52 3.28
C ALA A 754 -13.04 40.81 3.22
N THR A 755 -13.00 39.61 2.63
CA THR A 755 -11.78 38.82 2.41
C THR A 755 -10.91 38.76 3.65
N SER A 756 -11.50 38.42 4.79
CA SER A 756 -10.80 38.45 6.08
C SER A 756 -11.32 37.40 7.04
N ARG A 757 -10.72 37.34 8.23
CA ARG A 757 -11.15 36.49 9.33
C ARG A 757 -11.34 37.26 10.63
N ALA A 758 -12.07 36.66 11.57
CA ALA A 758 -12.21 37.14 12.94
C ALA A 758 -12.21 35.96 13.91
N THR A 759 -11.71 36.18 15.13
CA THR A 759 -11.74 35.17 16.20
C THR A 759 -12.36 35.81 17.45
N VAL A 760 -13.38 35.15 18.01
CA VAL A 760 -14.05 35.55 19.25
C VAL A 760 -13.64 34.63 20.39
N ALA A 761 -13.10 35.19 21.46
CA ALA A 761 -12.83 34.49 22.71
C ALA A 761 -14.13 34.32 23.51
N VAL A 762 -14.85 33.21 23.34
CA VAL A 762 -16.15 33.00 23.99
C VAL A 762 -16.02 32.95 25.52
N HIS A 763 -14.88 32.47 26.02
CA HIS A 763 -14.56 32.37 27.45
C HIS A 763 -14.11 33.69 28.11
N LEU A 764 -14.01 34.80 27.35
CA LEU A 764 -13.67 36.13 27.87
C LEU A 764 -14.87 37.09 27.75
N ASP A 765 -14.87 38.13 28.59
CA ASP A 765 -15.88 39.20 28.51
C ASP A 765 -15.76 39.98 27.19
N GLY A 766 -16.82 40.71 26.82
CA GLY A 766 -16.87 41.52 25.60
C GLY A 766 -17.74 40.84 24.55
N LEU A 767 -17.12 40.30 23.49
CA LEU A 767 -17.84 39.52 22.48
C LEU A 767 -18.19 38.10 22.96
N GLY A 768 -17.54 37.60 24.02
CA GLY A 768 -17.88 36.33 24.65
C GLY A 768 -18.80 36.48 25.88
N LEU A 769 -18.91 35.39 26.62
CA LEU A 769 -19.70 35.28 27.86
C LEU A 769 -18.87 35.56 29.12
N GLY A 770 -17.55 35.49 29.04
CA GLY A 770 -16.68 35.41 30.21
C GLY A 770 -16.65 33.99 30.82
N ALA A 771 -15.84 33.81 31.86
CA ALA A 771 -15.69 32.52 32.52
C ALA A 771 -16.77 32.29 33.60
N HIS A 772 -17.48 31.16 33.55
CA HIS A 772 -18.58 30.85 34.47
C HIS A 772 -18.47 29.43 35.03
N ASP A 773 -18.40 29.27 36.35
CA ASP A 773 -18.26 27.97 37.02
C ASP A 773 -19.60 27.21 37.23
N GLY A 774 -20.72 27.77 36.75
CA GLY A 774 -22.07 27.20 36.87
C GLY A 774 -22.66 26.74 35.52
N PRO A 775 -23.94 26.32 35.50
CA PRO A 775 -24.63 25.93 34.26
C PRO A 775 -24.63 26.99 33.16
N HIS A 776 -24.50 28.27 33.52
CA HIS A 776 -24.30 29.36 32.57
C HIS A 776 -23.06 29.16 31.68
N GLY A 777 -22.04 28.47 32.19
CA GLY A 777 -20.80 28.21 31.47
C GLY A 777 -20.92 27.17 30.36
N ASP A 778 -21.98 26.36 30.35
CA ASP A 778 -22.27 25.45 29.24
C ASP A 778 -23.03 26.23 28.17
N VAL A 779 -22.50 26.32 26.95
CA VAL A 779 -23.01 27.22 25.92
C VAL A 779 -23.20 26.49 24.59
N SER A 780 -24.24 26.87 23.86
CA SER A 780 -24.43 26.53 22.44
C SER A 780 -24.54 27.85 21.67
N ILE A 781 -24.10 27.89 20.42
CA ILE A 781 -23.98 29.12 19.65
C ILE A 781 -24.82 29.00 18.38
N ARG A 782 -25.60 30.04 18.07
CA ARG A 782 -26.13 30.25 16.73
C ARG A 782 -25.47 31.50 16.15
N VAL A 783 -24.83 31.34 15.01
CA VAL A 783 -24.24 32.42 14.23
C VAL A 783 -25.17 32.72 13.07
N SER A 784 -25.54 33.98 12.88
CA SER A 784 -26.28 34.44 11.70
C SER A 784 -25.54 35.61 11.05
N SER A 785 -25.57 35.72 9.73
CA SER A 785 -24.84 36.75 8.99
C SER A 785 -25.67 37.31 7.84
N ASP A 786 -25.44 38.57 7.49
CA ASP A 786 -26.04 39.21 6.31
C ASP A 786 -25.27 38.93 5.00
N GLN A 787 -24.04 38.41 5.11
CA GLN A 787 -23.25 37.88 4.01
C GLN A 787 -22.85 36.41 4.27
N PRO A 788 -22.63 35.58 3.22
CA PRO A 788 -22.14 34.22 3.41
C PRO A 788 -20.75 34.19 4.07
N ILE A 789 -20.65 33.50 5.21
CA ILE A 789 -19.42 33.31 5.98
C ILE A 789 -19.21 31.82 6.30
N VAL A 790 -18.07 31.47 6.89
CA VAL A 790 -17.79 30.14 7.45
C VAL A 790 -17.47 30.28 8.92
N ALA A 791 -17.92 29.32 9.75
CA ALA A 791 -17.71 29.34 11.19
C ALA A 791 -17.21 27.99 11.72
N GLU A 792 -16.17 28.04 12.55
CA GLU A 792 -15.60 26.90 13.29
C GLU A 792 -15.52 27.24 14.77
N ARG A 793 -15.66 26.22 15.63
CA ARG A 793 -15.58 26.38 17.09
C ARG A 793 -14.49 25.50 17.68
N PRO A 794 -13.27 26.05 17.86
CA PRO A 794 -12.23 25.35 18.58
C PRO A 794 -12.32 25.56 20.09
N MET A 795 -11.94 24.52 20.83
CA MET A 795 -11.79 24.56 22.27
C MET A 795 -10.44 24.00 22.68
N TYR A 796 -9.80 24.66 23.63
CA TYR A 796 -8.60 24.16 24.30
C TYR A 796 -8.91 23.99 25.76
N PHE A 797 -8.60 22.84 26.33
CA PHE A 797 -9.07 22.52 27.67
C PHE A 797 -8.10 21.65 28.47
N SER A 798 -8.35 21.62 29.77
CA SER A 798 -7.88 20.58 30.68
C SER A 798 -9.09 19.99 31.40
N TYR A 799 -9.69 18.97 30.81
CA TYR A 799 -10.90 18.34 31.32
C TYR A 799 -10.65 17.74 32.71
N ASN A 800 -11.51 18.08 33.67
CA ASN A 800 -11.37 17.77 35.10
C ASN A 800 -10.01 18.14 35.71
N GLY A 801 -9.27 19.08 35.12
CA GLY A 801 -7.93 19.46 35.55
C GLY A 801 -6.85 18.39 35.32
N GLN A 802 -7.15 17.34 34.54
CA GLN A 802 -6.25 16.19 34.37
C GLN A 802 -5.99 15.83 32.91
N TRP A 803 -6.95 16.03 32.01
CA TRP A 803 -6.82 15.61 30.62
C TRP A 803 -6.71 16.86 29.73
N PRO A 804 -5.47 17.33 29.44
CA PRO A 804 -5.28 18.38 28.46
C PRO A 804 -5.71 17.88 27.08
N GLY A 805 -6.23 18.78 26.26
CA GLY A 805 -6.61 18.48 24.89
C GLY A 805 -7.21 19.70 24.20
N GLY A 806 -7.78 19.46 23.02
CA GLY A 806 -8.65 20.41 22.38
C GLY A 806 -9.45 19.74 21.28
N SER A 807 -10.55 20.35 20.92
CA SER A 807 -11.46 19.90 19.87
C SER A 807 -11.75 21.05 18.92
N ASN A 808 -12.21 20.75 17.71
CA ASN A 808 -12.75 21.73 16.79
C ASN A 808 -13.89 21.08 16.01
N VAL A 809 -14.87 21.90 15.63
CA VAL A 809 -16.00 21.44 14.82
C VAL A 809 -16.38 22.52 13.81
N MET A 810 -16.71 22.09 12.59
CA MET A 810 -17.37 22.94 11.61
C MET A 810 -18.83 23.09 12.03
N GLY A 811 -19.34 24.32 12.08
CA GLY A 811 -20.75 24.52 12.41
C GLY A 811 -21.65 23.83 11.38
N ALA A 812 -22.83 23.36 11.79
CA ALA A 812 -23.84 22.93 10.82
C ALA A 812 -24.47 24.16 10.17
N SER A 813 -24.66 24.15 8.85
CA SER A 813 -25.33 25.24 8.14
C SER A 813 -26.85 25.27 8.36
N GLU A 814 -27.42 24.15 8.78
CA GLU A 814 -28.84 23.96 9.06
C GLU A 814 -29.06 23.10 10.30
N ALA A 815 -30.19 23.32 10.98
CA ALA A 815 -30.68 22.40 11.99
C ALA A 815 -31.52 21.29 11.32
N HIS A 816 -31.48 20.07 11.86
CA HIS A 816 -32.18 18.91 11.29
C HIS A 816 -33.00 18.16 12.34
N THR A 817 -34.00 17.40 11.87
CA THR A 817 -34.80 16.50 12.71
C THR A 817 -34.11 15.17 12.98
N GLY A 818 -33.00 14.87 12.31
CA GLY A 818 -32.25 13.62 12.42
C GLY A 818 -30.73 13.87 12.41
N TRP A 819 -29.99 13.23 13.31
CA TRP A 819 -28.52 13.27 13.36
C TRP A 819 -27.95 11.90 13.74
N SER A 820 -26.89 11.46 13.05
CA SER A 820 -26.21 10.17 13.31
C SER A 820 -24.74 10.36 13.64
N PHE A 821 -24.21 9.51 14.52
CA PHE A 821 -22.81 9.47 14.94
C PHE A 821 -22.30 8.03 14.89
N ALA A 822 -21.24 7.78 14.13
CA ALA A 822 -20.65 6.46 13.94
C ALA A 822 -19.73 6.02 15.09
N GLU A 823 -19.08 6.96 15.77
CA GLU A 823 -18.29 6.70 16.98
C GLU A 823 -19.08 7.01 18.28
N GLY A 824 -18.53 6.52 19.38
CA GLY A 824 -18.90 6.79 20.76
C GLY A 824 -18.32 5.70 21.65
N CYS A 825 -17.86 6.07 22.84
CA CYS A 825 -17.24 5.13 23.78
C CYS A 825 -17.58 5.46 25.24
N THR A 826 -18.11 4.49 25.97
CA THR A 826 -18.36 4.58 27.42
C THR A 826 -17.47 3.62 28.22
N ARG A 827 -16.42 3.09 27.61
CA ARG A 827 -15.43 2.26 28.32
C ARG A 827 -14.70 3.09 29.38
N PRO A 828 -14.14 2.45 30.42
CA PRO A 828 -13.30 3.14 31.40
C PRO A 828 -12.21 3.97 30.70
N GLY A 829 -12.13 5.25 31.05
CA GLY A 829 -11.22 6.20 30.41
C GLY A 829 -11.86 7.07 29.33
N PHE A 830 -13.13 6.86 28.97
CA PHE A 830 -13.87 7.71 28.03
C PHE A 830 -15.12 8.31 28.68
N ASN A 831 -15.29 9.61 28.50
CA ASN A 831 -16.49 10.36 28.87
C ASN A 831 -17.11 10.93 27.59
N THR A 832 -17.96 10.13 26.95
CA THR A 832 -18.76 10.58 25.81
C THR A 832 -19.98 11.37 26.30
N TRP A 833 -20.24 12.50 25.66
CA TRP A 833 -21.42 13.32 25.86
C TRP A 833 -22.17 13.53 24.55
N LEU A 834 -23.42 13.96 24.65
CA LEU A 834 -24.23 14.40 23.53
C LEU A 834 -24.80 15.78 23.87
N CYS A 835 -24.43 16.79 23.09
CA CYS A 835 -24.88 18.16 23.24
C CYS A 835 -25.96 18.46 22.21
N LEU A 836 -27.07 19.07 22.65
CA LEU A 836 -28.22 19.39 21.82
C LEU A 836 -28.54 20.88 21.94
N GLN A 837 -28.77 21.54 20.82
CA GLN A 837 -29.26 22.92 20.75
C GLN A 837 -30.63 22.94 20.08
N ASN A 838 -31.60 23.56 20.73
CA ASN A 838 -32.89 23.89 20.13
C ASN A 838 -32.95 25.39 19.82
N PRO A 839 -32.76 25.80 18.55
CA PRO A 839 -32.80 27.21 18.16
C PRO A 839 -34.22 27.77 18.01
N ASN A 840 -35.27 26.94 18.17
CA ASN A 840 -36.66 27.29 17.87
C ASN A 840 -37.42 27.84 19.08
N GLU A 841 -38.61 28.38 18.82
CA GLU A 841 -39.51 28.91 19.86
C GLU A 841 -40.40 27.83 20.50
N GLU A 842 -40.45 26.63 19.93
CA GLU A 842 -41.12 25.46 20.50
C GLU A 842 -40.15 24.53 21.23
N THR A 843 -40.65 23.75 22.18
CA THR A 843 -39.90 22.65 22.80
C THR A 843 -39.70 21.51 21.80
N ALA A 844 -38.46 21.04 21.69
CA ALA A 844 -38.12 19.84 20.93
C ALA A 844 -38.24 18.60 21.81
N VAL A 845 -38.96 17.57 21.37
CA VAL A 845 -38.88 16.23 21.96
C VAL A 845 -37.85 15.45 21.16
N VAL A 846 -36.87 14.86 21.84
CA VAL A 846 -35.71 14.21 21.23
C VAL A 846 -35.66 12.75 21.68
N THR A 847 -35.59 11.84 20.71
CA THR A 847 -35.37 10.41 20.89
C THR A 847 -33.91 10.09 20.59
N LEU A 848 -33.26 9.37 21.49
CA LEU A 848 -31.88 8.89 21.36
C LEU A 848 -31.90 7.38 21.23
N ASP A 849 -31.45 6.86 20.09
CA ASP A 849 -31.21 5.43 19.88
C ASP A 849 -29.69 5.17 19.96
N TYR A 850 -29.26 4.46 20.99
CA TYR A 850 -27.90 3.98 21.15
C TYR A 850 -27.75 2.59 20.53
N LEU A 851 -26.85 2.44 19.57
CA LEU A 851 -26.53 1.19 18.91
C LEU A 851 -25.20 0.68 19.46
N CYS A 852 -25.25 -0.25 20.41
CA CYS A 852 -24.08 -0.78 21.10
C CYS A 852 -23.34 -1.82 20.25
N GLY A 853 -22.04 -1.95 20.44
CA GLY A 853 -21.17 -2.86 19.68
C GLY A 853 -21.42 -4.35 19.95
N ASP A 854 -22.21 -4.69 20.98
CA ASP A 854 -22.71 -6.05 21.22
C ASP A 854 -24.08 -6.32 20.54
N GLY A 855 -24.60 -5.35 19.78
CA GLY A 855 -25.89 -5.42 19.08
C GLY A 855 -27.09 -4.96 19.91
N ALA A 856 -26.91 -4.52 21.16
CA ALA A 856 -28.00 -3.95 21.94
C ALA A 856 -28.45 -2.59 21.37
N VAL A 857 -29.75 -2.33 21.41
CA VAL A 857 -30.33 -1.02 21.05
C VAL A 857 -31.05 -0.45 22.27
N ILE A 858 -30.60 0.69 22.75
CA ILE A 858 -31.17 1.37 23.93
C ILE A 858 -31.79 2.68 23.48
N GLN A 859 -33.08 2.86 23.77
CA GLN A 859 -33.81 4.08 23.44
C GLN A 859 -34.04 4.93 24.69
N LYS A 860 -33.80 6.25 24.58
CA LYS A 860 -34.09 7.25 25.62
C LYS A 860 -34.82 8.44 25.00
N GLU A 861 -35.47 9.23 25.83
CA GLU A 861 -36.19 10.43 25.40
C GLU A 861 -35.92 11.58 26.37
N LEU A 862 -35.77 12.79 25.84
CA LEU A 862 -35.68 14.03 26.59
C LEU A 862 -36.38 15.18 25.86
N SER A 863 -36.67 16.26 26.59
CA SER A 863 -37.18 17.50 26.01
C SER A 863 -36.13 18.61 26.09
N VAL A 864 -35.92 19.33 24.99
CA VAL A 864 -35.06 20.52 24.94
C VAL A 864 -35.94 21.75 24.78
N GLY A 865 -35.92 22.64 25.77
CA GLY A 865 -36.78 23.82 25.79
C GLY A 865 -36.54 24.77 24.61
N PRO A 866 -37.43 25.72 24.37
CA PRO A 866 -37.27 26.67 23.27
C PRO A 866 -36.06 27.58 23.49
N LYS A 867 -35.28 27.82 22.44
CA LYS A 867 -34.08 28.66 22.45
C LYS A 867 -33.16 28.31 23.62
N SER A 868 -32.84 27.03 23.75
CA SER A 868 -32.10 26.47 24.87
C SER A 868 -31.22 25.29 24.42
N ARG A 869 -30.43 24.76 25.35
CA ARG A 869 -29.57 23.59 25.12
C ARG A 869 -29.77 22.51 26.18
N ALA A 870 -29.34 21.29 25.85
CA ALA A 870 -29.22 20.17 26.78
C ALA A 870 -27.89 19.44 26.56
N THR A 871 -27.33 18.87 27.62
CA THR A 871 -26.16 17.99 27.56
C THR A 871 -26.51 16.66 28.22
N VAL A 872 -26.24 15.56 27.54
CA VAL A 872 -26.47 14.20 28.01
C VAL A 872 -25.12 13.52 28.24
N ALA A 873 -24.91 12.93 29.42
CA ALA A 873 -23.78 12.05 29.67
C ALA A 873 -24.10 10.65 29.11
N VAL A 874 -23.51 10.29 27.97
CA VAL A 874 -23.76 8.96 27.35
C VAL A 874 -23.24 7.84 28.25
N HIS A 875 -22.25 8.13 29.09
CA HIS A 875 -21.64 7.23 30.06
C HIS A 875 -22.41 7.15 31.41
N ASP A 876 -23.56 7.81 31.56
CA ASP A 876 -24.44 7.66 32.73
C ASP A 876 -25.57 6.64 32.48
N ASP A 877 -26.25 6.18 33.54
CA ASP A 877 -27.38 5.23 33.44
C ASP A 877 -28.73 5.92 33.19
N TYR A 878 -28.82 7.24 33.35
CA TYR A 878 -30.08 7.98 33.31
C TYR A 878 -30.54 8.19 31.87
N LEU A 879 -29.79 8.98 31.11
CA LEU A 879 -30.03 9.25 29.69
C LEU A 879 -28.98 8.62 28.78
N GLY A 880 -27.90 8.05 29.34
CA GLY A 880 -26.92 7.26 28.63
C GLY A 880 -27.14 5.74 28.73
N ILE A 881 -26.06 5.00 28.48
CA ILE A 881 -25.98 3.54 28.54
C ILE A 881 -25.16 3.02 29.73
N GLY A 882 -24.52 3.91 30.50
CA GLY A 882 -23.60 3.56 31.58
C GLY A 882 -22.18 3.25 31.10
N ILE A 883 -21.27 3.00 32.06
CA ILE A 883 -19.87 2.62 31.78
C ILE A 883 -19.78 1.11 31.57
N HIS A 884 -19.24 0.68 30.43
CA HIS A 884 -19.09 -0.75 30.11
C HIS A 884 -17.69 -1.06 29.57
N ASN A 885 -17.02 -2.06 30.14
CA ASN A 885 -15.66 -2.44 29.72
C ASN A 885 -15.64 -3.59 28.68
N ASN A 886 -16.65 -3.65 27.80
CA ASN A 886 -16.78 -4.66 26.75
C ASN A 886 -17.39 -4.00 25.50
N ALA A 887 -17.74 -4.79 24.48
CA ALA A 887 -18.31 -4.29 23.23
C ALA A 887 -19.59 -3.47 23.41
N HIS A 888 -20.31 -3.63 24.52
CA HIS A 888 -21.47 -2.80 24.85
C HIS A 888 -21.11 -1.31 25.03
N GLY A 889 -19.89 -1.03 25.48
CA GLY A 889 -19.40 0.33 25.68
C GLY A 889 -18.98 1.05 24.39
N ASP A 890 -18.95 0.35 23.25
CA ASP A 890 -18.74 0.97 21.95
C ASP A 890 -20.11 1.33 21.38
N VAL A 891 -20.40 2.60 21.15
CA VAL A 891 -21.78 3.05 20.90
C VAL A 891 -21.85 4.02 19.73
N SER A 892 -22.77 3.77 18.79
CA SER A 892 -23.21 4.76 17.80
C SER A 892 -24.52 5.39 18.27
N ILE A 893 -24.78 6.64 17.87
CA ILE A 893 -25.94 7.39 18.35
C ILE A 893 -26.77 7.84 17.16
N LYS A 894 -28.06 7.55 17.18
CA LYS A 894 -29.04 8.14 16.28
C LYS A 894 -29.98 9.03 17.07
N VAL A 895 -30.04 10.30 16.71
CA VAL A 895 -30.87 11.34 17.33
C VAL A 895 -32.02 11.64 16.39
N THR A 896 -33.25 11.60 16.88
CA THR A 896 -34.44 12.05 16.15
C THR A 896 -35.18 13.09 16.96
N SER A 897 -35.72 14.13 16.33
CA SER A 897 -36.47 15.17 17.02
C SER A 897 -37.75 15.58 16.29
N THR A 898 -38.74 16.05 17.06
CA THR A 898 -40.02 16.56 16.54
C THR A 898 -39.89 17.86 15.75
N ILE A 899 -38.81 18.62 15.95
CA ILE A 899 -38.50 19.86 15.23
C ILE A 899 -36.98 19.91 14.94
N PRO A 900 -36.51 20.73 13.98
CA PRO A 900 -35.09 20.83 13.68
C PRO A 900 -34.24 21.28 14.87
N ILE A 901 -33.20 20.53 15.22
CA ILE A 901 -32.22 20.84 16.27
C ILE A 901 -30.80 20.70 15.73
N MET A 902 -29.79 21.11 16.50
CA MET A 902 -28.39 20.79 16.25
C MET A 902 -27.88 19.79 17.30
N ALA A 903 -27.05 18.83 16.89
CA ALA A 903 -26.44 17.83 17.78
C ALA A 903 -24.93 17.69 17.54
N GLU A 904 -24.16 17.69 18.63
CA GLU A 904 -22.70 17.47 18.64
C GLU A 904 -22.36 16.38 19.67
N ARG A 905 -21.30 15.60 19.42
CA ARG A 905 -20.85 14.52 20.30
C ARG A 905 -19.40 14.72 20.72
N PRO A 906 -19.18 15.41 21.85
CA PRO A 906 -17.85 15.52 22.40
C PRO A 906 -17.48 14.32 23.26
N THR A 907 -16.23 13.91 23.15
CA THR A 907 -15.67 12.81 23.93
C THR A 907 -14.38 13.27 24.58
N TYR A 908 -14.27 13.13 25.90
CA TYR A 908 -13.05 13.39 26.64
C TYR A 908 -12.46 12.07 27.10
N PHE A 909 -11.16 11.86 26.90
CA PHE A 909 -10.57 10.54 27.09
C PHE A 909 -9.17 10.55 27.72
N LEU A 910 -8.84 9.40 28.31
CA LEU A 910 -7.50 8.96 28.63
C LEU A 910 -7.26 7.63 27.89
N TYR A 911 -6.94 7.73 26.61
CA TYR A 911 -6.78 6.60 25.72
C TYR A 911 -5.61 5.70 26.18
N ASN A 912 -5.86 4.40 26.25
CA ASN A 912 -4.97 3.37 26.81
C ASN A 912 -4.36 3.71 28.19
N GLY A 913 -5.03 4.56 28.97
CA GLY A 913 -4.55 5.00 30.29
C GLY A 913 -3.35 5.95 30.26
N GLY A 914 -2.93 6.44 29.08
CA GLY A 914 -1.69 7.21 28.93
C GLY A 914 -1.75 8.41 27.98
N ILE A 915 -2.75 8.50 27.09
CA ILE A 915 -2.89 9.60 26.12
C ILE A 915 -4.15 10.40 26.48
N PRO A 916 -4.02 11.55 27.18
CA PRO A 916 -5.17 12.42 27.43
C PRO A 916 -5.58 13.14 26.16
N GLY A 917 -6.87 13.48 26.04
CA GLY A 917 -7.36 14.32 24.96
C GLY A 917 -8.86 14.46 24.97
N GLY A 918 -9.40 14.98 23.86
CA GLY A 918 -10.81 14.93 23.56
C GLY A 918 -11.09 15.39 22.15
N ASP A 919 -12.23 14.98 21.62
CA ASP A 919 -12.74 15.31 20.30
C ASP A 919 -14.15 15.89 20.41
N ASP A 920 -14.61 16.51 19.34
CA ASP A 920 -16.01 16.83 19.12
C ASP A 920 -16.34 16.70 17.62
N VAL A 921 -17.55 16.27 17.33
CA VAL A 921 -18.05 16.04 15.97
C VAL A 921 -19.50 16.49 15.88
N ALA A 922 -19.81 17.24 14.83
CA ALA A 922 -21.19 17.51 14.42
C ALA A 922 -21.79 16.26 13.76
N GLY A 923 -23.03 15.93 14.12
CA GLY A 923 -23.68 14.72 13.58
C GLY A 923 -23.85 14.77 12.06
N HIS A 924 -23.99 13.60 11.45
CA HIS A 924 -24.42 13.51 10.06
C HIS A 924 -25.95 13.67 9.96
N PRO A 925 -26.48 14.66 9.23
CA PRO A 925 -27.92 14.87 9.12
C PRO A 925 -28.59 13.80 8.24
N PHE A 926 -29.82 13.39 8.56
CA PHE A 926 -30.63 12.47 7.74
C PHE A 926 -32.14 12.75 7.81
#